data_AF-A0A9J9ESU3-F1
#
_entry.id   AF-A0A9J9ESU3-F1
#
_cell.length_a   1.000
_cell.length_b   1.000
_cell.length_c   1.000
_cell.angle_alpha   90.00
_cell.angle_beta   90.00
_cell.angle_gamma   90.00
#
_symmetry.space_group_name_H-M   'P 1'
#
loop_
_entity.id
_entity.type
_entity.pdbx_description
1 polymer ?
#
loop_
_entity_poly.entity_id
_entity_poly.type
_entity_poly.pdbx_seq_one_letter_code
_entity_poly.pdbx_strand_id
1 'polypeptide(L)'
;MSWTLAQVGTYTLATPQGMPLLLCVVLGVVLITAWLTSSVLMLRGSLSFNSQAARASAPMAIALVCINTLAFAALLATVLDIKNSTTHIERAVLVTKGTTPEMLATFENHIQLHSNGKYTQRWFDLKSELQLDDAQHIPSPSLLAHAIGDMTELVVLGDGLSPAQWQTLFLATDNWGTPENSKVGVTFMPSAETLGIVNISWQKQLQIGQALHIRGALSGESDSEENEDDEAPSGVKSYILQLVSPSGEVEQEISLRRGEAFSLVTHPKAAGQWRYPLRLRDKSSNALLEENDIALSVSQNDSLSAPLSSAQINTALRTAIWQSAPSFETKHLKEWISASGNAVNVTTQISQDAYLRQYINQPTPDASTVTPIQQDDHFYPAKTLAGIDILFMDGRGLNNLSKDQTLRLQQAVEGGLGLFLFADSNLVSEDTRDLTKRLNLPVLREDKQAADEFTIVYPKQFVLRAAQALPAPTDLTLRVGAFRFDDEEAETLLVAPNGRSLVKRHSQGLGQVAITLLPRTYEWKLNQTNGEYERLWHYLIEHIARNSSANYWLNEPTSGPVFERSHGDACLRIASKNHNFEVSMDYVQRPSNELEQQPLILNQRPEQPNIACAHYWPESSGWHRISASTPQNSQPNSTKITRGVSNAITAQQYRYVYSLDSWLAAQQAAKHWASHGVADAPAKTNLRPLNVTLNKGAPFAMLVLLLSALWLIRRLR
;
A
#
# COMPACT_ATOMS: atom_id res chain seq x y z
N MET A 1 -25.30 13.42 -39.30
CA MET A 1 -25.92 12.13 -38.96
C MET A 1 -26.02 11.30 -40.24
N SER A 2 -25.21 10.24 -40.37
CA SER A 2 -25.35 9.24 -41.42
C SER A 2 -26.41 8.23 -40.98
N TRP A 3 -27.41 7.99 -41.82
CA TRP A 3 -28.47 7.03 -41.50
C TRP A 3 -28.10 5.65 -42.06
N THR A 4 -28.30 4.61 -41.26
CA THR A 4 -28.17 3.21 -41.69
C THR A 4 -29.46 2.78 -42.38
N LEU A 5 -29.37 2.45 -43.67
CA LEU A 5 -30.52 2.02 -44.48
C LEU A 5 -30.91 0.57 -44.16
N ALA A 6 -29.92 -0.29 -43.91
CA ALA A 6 -30.10 -1.69 -43.52
C ALA A 6 -28.77 -2.29 -43.02
N GLN A 7 -28.85 -3.23 -42.09
CA GLN A 7 -27.75 -4.13 -41.70
C GLN A 7 -28.09 -5.53 -42.20
N VAL A 8 -27.23 -6.11 -43.05
CA VAL A 8 -27.42 -7.45 -43.62
C VAL A 8 -26.14 -8.24 -43.34
N GLY A 9 -26.15 -9.06 -42.28
CA GLY A 9 -24.96 -9.77 -41.82
C GLY A 9 -23.85 -8.81 -41.37
N THR A 10 -22.65 -8.96 -41.92
CA THR A 10 -21.46 -8.11 -41.64
C THR A 10 -21.44 -6.79 -42.41
N TYR A 11 -22.41 -6.56 -43.31
CA TYR A 11 -22.46 -5.38 -44.17
C TYR A 11 -23.47 -4.35 -43.67
N THR A 12 -23.05 -3.09 -43.65
CA THR A 12 -23.91 -1.95 -43.36
C THR A 12 -24.04 -1.05 -44.58
N LEU A 13 -25.27 -0.70 -44.93
CA LEU A 13 -25.59 0.24 -46.01
C LEU A 13 -25.81 1.62 -45.42
N ALA A 14 -24.95 2.59 -45.76
CA ALA A 14 -25.08 3.97 -45.29
C ALA A 14 -25.52 4.90 -46.42
N THR A 15 -26.34 5.89 -46.08
CA THR A 15 -26.65 7.00 -46.98
C THR A 15 -25.42 7.92 -47.16
N PRO A 16 -25.33 8.66 -48.28
CA PRO A 16 -24.41 9.80 -48.38
C PRO A 16 -24.58 10.72 -47.16
N GLN A 17 -23.46 11.21 -46.59
CA GLN A 17 -23.51 12.07 -45.40
C GLN A 17 -24.31 13.35 -45.69
N GLY A 18 -25.32 13.63 -44.86
CA GLY A 18 -26.09 14.88 -44.91
C GLY A 18 -27.46 14.83 -45.60
N MET A 19 -27.91 13.67 -46.11
CA MET A 19 -29.24 13.55 -46.72
C MET A 19 -30.38 13.34 -45.68
N PRO A 20 -31.48 14.13 -45.73
CA PRO A 20 -32.64 13.92 -44.87
C PRO A 20 -33.46 12.69 -45.31
N LEU A 21 -34.14 12.04 -44.36
CA LEU A 21 -34.87 10.77 -44.56
C LEU A 21 -35.90 10.83 -45.70
N LEU A 22 -36.57 11.96 -45.86
CA LEU A 22 -37.51 12.21 -46.96
C LEU A 22 -36.83 12.07 -48.34
N LEU A 23 -35.62 12.61 -48.48
CA LEU A 23 -34.83 12.56 -49.72
C LEU A 23 -34.35 11.15 -50.02
N CYS A 24 -34.07 10.34 -48.99
CA CYS A 24 -33.73 8.92 -49.14
C CYS A 24 -34.91 8.09 -49.61
N VAL A 25 -36.12 8.34 -49.08
CA VAL A 25 -37.35 7.67 -49.55
C VAL A 25 -37.64 8.07 -50.99
N VAL A 26 -37.50 9.36 -51.34
CA VAL A 26 -37.65 9.85 -52.72
C VAL A 26 -36.62 9.18 -53.63
N LEU A 27 -35.34 9.12 -53.23
CA LEU A 27 -34.28 8.46 -54.00
C LEU A 27 -34.59 6.97 -54.22
N GLY A 28 -35.05 6.27 -53.18
CA GLY A 28 -35.45 4.86 -53.27
C GLY A 28 -36.61 4.64 -54.25
N VAL A 29 -37.64 5.49 -54.20
CA VAL A 29 -38.76 5.45 -55.14
C VAL A 29 -38.30 5.76 -56.57
N VAL A 30 -37.43 6.76 -56.76
CA VAL A 30 -36.84 7.11 -58.06
C VAL A 30 -36.02 5.94 -58.62
N LEU A 31 -35.23 5.27 -57.79
CA LEU A 31 -34.41 4.11 -58.18
C LEU A 31 -35.27 2.90 -58.56
N ILE A 32 -36.29 2.58 -57.77
CA ILE A 32 -37.24 1.49 -58.08
C ILE A 32 -38.03 1.78 -59.35
N THR A 33 -38.50 3.01 -59.53
CA THR A 33 -39.22 3.42 -60.74
C THR A 33 -38.31 3.43 -61.96
N ALA A 34 -37.04 3.84 -61.84
CA ALA A 34 -36.06 3.75 -62.91
C ALA A 34 -35.78 2.28 -63.31
N TRP A 35 -35.63 1.37 -62.33
CA TRP A 35 -35.45 -0.05 -62.60
C TRP A 35 -36.68 -0.69 -63.27
N LEU A 36 -37.88 -0.38 -62.78
CA LEU A 36 -39.15 -0.85 -63.37
C LEU A 36 -39.36 -0.31 -64.78
N THR A 37 -39.16 0.99 -65.01
CA THR A 37 -39.33 1.61 -66.33
C THR A 37 -38.32 1.11 -67.34
N SER A 38 -37.04 0.95 -66.95
CA SER A 38 -36.02 0.33 -67.81
C SER A 38 -36.40 -1.10 -68.20
N SER A 39 -36.83 -1.91 -67.24
CA SER A 39 -37.23 -3.30 -67.47
C SER A 39 -38.47 -3.41 -68.37
N VAL A 40 -39.47 -2.55 -68.17
CA VAL A 40 -40.67 -2.48 -69.00
C VAL A 40 -40.36 -2.01 -70.43
N LEU A 41 -39.47 -1.01 -70.61
CA LEU A 41 -39.05 -0.55 -71.94
C LEU A 41 -38.29 -1.64 -72.70
N MET A 42 -37.44 -2.43 -72.03
CA MET A 42 -36.75 -3.57 -72.65
C MET A 42 -37.73 -4.70 -73.04
N LEU A 43 -38.72 -4.98 -72.21
CA LEU A 43 -39.79 -5.93 -72.51
C LEU A 43 -40.64 -5.46 -73.70
N ARG A 44 -41.01 -4.17 -73.75
CA ARG A 44 -41.82 -3.59 -74.83
C ARG A 44 -41.09 -3.54 -76.17
N GLY A 45 -39.79 -3.22 -76.16
CA GLY A 45 -38.93 -3.30 -77.34
C GLY A 45 -38.78 -4.73 -77.86
N SER A 46 -38.76 -5.72 -76.97
CA SER A 46 -38.74 -7.15 -77.31
C SER A 46 -40.07 -7.70 -77.85
N LEU A 47 -41.19 -7.02 -77.58
CA LEU A 47 -42.55 -7.44 -77.96
C LEU A 47 -43.09 -6.69 -79.20
N SER A 48 -42.46 -5.60 -79.64
CA SER A 48 -42.90 -4.82 -80.81
C SER A 48 -42.52 -5.41 -82.19
N PHE A 49 -41.95 -6.62 -82.22
CA PHE A 49 -41.60 -7.27 -83.49
C PHE A 49 -42.81 -7.92 -84.15
N ASN A 50 -42.92 -7.69 -85.46
CA ASN A 50 -43.95 -8.21 -86.36
C ASN A 50 -44.21 -9.72 -86.18
N SER A 51 -45.47 -10.08 -86.42
CA SER A 51 -46.17 -11.31 -86.06
C SER A 51 -45.69 -12.65 -86.68
N GLN A 52 -44.37 -12.91 -86.78
CA GLN A 52 -43.86 -14.19 -87.31
C GLN A 52 -42.75 -14.90 -86.49
N ALA A 53 -42.26 -14.36 -85.37
CA ALA A 53 -41.19 -14.98 -84.58
C ALA A 53 -41.56 -15.28 -83.11
N ALA A 54 -42.76 -15.80 -82.85
CA ALA A 54 -43.32 -15.91 -81.49
C ALA A 54 -42.79 -17.07 -80.61
N ARG A 55 -41.76 -17.84 -81.01
CA ARG A 55 -41.25 -18.97 -80.20
C ARG A 55 -39.83 -18.81 -79.61
N ALA A 56 -39.08 -17.76 -79.94
CA ALA A 56 -37.75 -17.50 -79.38
C ALA A 56 -37.68 -16.31 -78.40
N SER A 57 -38.81 -15.67 -78.09
CA SER A 57 -38.84 -14.35 -77.43
C SER A 57 -38.84 -14.37 -75.89
N ALA A 58 -39.39 -15.41 -75.24
CA ALA A 58 -39.50 -15.48 -73.79
C ALA A 58 -38.16 -15.67 -73.03
N PRO A 59 -37.29 -16.65 -73.37
CA PRO A 59 -36.03 -16.83 -72.64
C PRO A 59 -35.08 -15.65 -72.84
N MET A 60 -35.11 -15.02 -74.02
CA MET A 60 -34.31 -13.84 -74.32
C MET A 60 -34.80 -12.60 -73.54
N ALA A 61 -36.11 -12.43 -73.39
CA ALA A 61 -36.69 -11.37 -72.56
C ALA A 61 -36.33 -11.54 -71.08
N ILE A 62 -36.37 -12.78 -70.56
CA ILE A 62 -35.94 -13.09 -69.18
C ILE A 62 -34.45 -12.80 -69.00
N ALA A 63 -33.59 -13.22 -69.95
CA ALA A 63 -32.16 -12.96 -69.89
C ALA A 63 -31.85 -11.45 -69.90
N LEU A 64 -32.54 -10.65 -70.71
CA LEU A 64 -32.41 -9.19 -70.74
C LEU A 64 -32.79 -8.54 -69.40
N VAL A 65 -33.90 -8.97 -68.79
CA VAL A 65 -34.32 -8.48 -67.48
C VAL A 65 -33.29 -8.86 -66.40
N CYS A 66 -32.76 -10.08 -66.42
CA CYS A 66 -31.70 -10.51 -65.49
C CYS A 66 -30.39 -9.72 -65.67
N ILE A 67 -29.96 -9.44 -66.89
CA ILE A 67 -28.76 -8.62 -67.14
C ILE A 67 -29.01 -7.18 -66.68
N ASN A 68 -30.21 -6.64 -66.91
CA ASN A 68 -30.59 -5.30 -66.45
C ASN A 68 -30.68 -5.21 -64.91
N THR A 69 -31.19 -6.25 -64.24
CA THR A 69 -31.21 -6.30 -62.76
C THR A 69 -29.80 -6.38 -62.19
N LEU A 70 -28.92 -7.20 -62.77
CA LEU A 70 -27.51 -7.28 -62.39
C LEU A 70 -26.78 -5.95 -62.62
N ALA A 71 -27.04 -5.27 -63.75
CA ALA A 71 -26.46 -3.96 -64.03
C ALA A 71 -26.94 -2.91 -63.01
N PHE A 72 -28.22 -2.94 -62.66
CA PHE A 72 -28.78 -2.05 -61.66
C PHE A 72 -28.23 -2.33 -60.25
N ALA A 73 -28.04 -3.60 -59.88
CA ALA A 73 -27.40 -3.97 -58.62
C ALA A 73 -25.93 -3.51 -58.57
N ALA A 74 -25.19 -3.64 -59.67
CA ALA A 74 -23.83 -3.13 -59.79
C ALA A 74 -23.78 -1.59 -59.69
N LEU A 75 -24.72 -0.89 -60.34
CA LEU A 75 -24.88 0.57 -60.19
C LEU A 75 -25.12 0.94 -58.73
N LEU A 76 -26.04 0.26 -58.06
CA LEU A 76 -26.36 0.51 -56.66
C LEU A 76 -25.13 0.30 -55.76
N ALA A 77 -24.35 -0.75 -56.00
CA ALA A 77 -23.12 -1.04 -55.26
C ALA A 77 -22.00 -0.02 -55.50
N THR A 78 -21.99 0.70 -56.64
CA THR A 78 -21.06 1.82 -56.88
C THR A 78 -21.49 3.12 -56.21
N VAL A 79 -22.80 3.38 -56.15
CA VAL A 79 -23.37 4.64 -55.65
C VAL A 79 -23.48 4.63 -54.13
N LEU A 80 -23.91 3.51 -53.54
CA LEU A 80 -24.06 3.36 -52.09
C LEU A 80 -22.71 3.12 -51.42
N ASP A 81 -22.55 3.64 -50.20
CA ASP A 81 -21.36 3.41 -49.38
C ASP A 81 -21.58 2.14 -48.54
N ILE A 82 -21.13 1.01 -49.06
CA ILE A 82 -21.20 -0.29 -48.38
C ILE A 82 -19.97 -0.43 -47.50
N LYS A 83 -20.17 -0.55 -46.18
CA LYS A 83 -19.10 -0.75 -45.20
C LYS A 83 -19.17 -2.16 -44.64
N ASN A 84 -18.04 -2.85 -44.66
CA ASN A 84 -17.84 -4.10 -43.94
C ASN A 84 -17.36 -3.77 -42.52
N SER A 85 -18.11 -4.18 -41.51
CA SER A 85 -17.74 -3.98 -40.11
C SER A 85 -17.09 -5.25 -39.58
N THR A 86 -15.76 -5.32 -39.64
CA THR A 86 -14.99 -6.40 -39.01
C THR A 86 -14.44 -5.91 -37.68
N THR A 87 -14.77 -6.59 -36.59
CA THR A 87 -14.12 -6.39 -35.29
C THR A 87 -12.74 -7.02 -35.36
N HIS A 88 -11.71 -6.19 -35.48
CA HIS A 88 -10.32 -6.63 -35.49
C HIS A 88 -9.79 -6.62 -34.05
N ILE A 89 -9.18 -7.73 -33.62
CA ILE A 89 -8.66 -7.89 -32.25
C ILE A 89 -7.13 -7.86 -32.34
N GLU A 90 -6.50 -6.87 -31.70
CA GLU A 90 -5.06 -6.86 -31.47
C GLU A 90 -4.73 -7.56 -30.16
N ARG A 91 -3.95 -8.64 -30.25
CA ARG A 91 -3.57 -9.49 -29.12
C ARG A 91 -2.06 -9.46 -28.90
N ALA A 92 -1.63 -9.22 -27.67
CA ALA A 92 -0.26 -9.49 -27.26
C ALA A 92 -0.19 -10.81 -26.48
N VAL A 93 0.85 -11.59 -26.74
CA VAL A 93 1.19 -12.76 -25.93
C VAL A 93 2.51 -12.47 -25.24
N LEU A 94 2.48 -12.38 -23.91
CA LEU A 94 3.64 -12.14 -23.07
C LEU A 94 4.06 -13.45 -22.40
N VAL A 95 5.24 -13.93 -22.80
CA VAL A 95 5.86 -15.12 -22.22
C VAL A 95 6.75 -14.71 -21.07
N THR A 96 6.52 -15.29 -19.89
CA THR A 96 7.30 -15.04 -18.67
C THR A 96 8.05 -16.31 -18.24
N LYS A 97 8.94 -16.18 -17.26
CA LYS A 97 9.63 -17.33 -16.62
C LYS A 97 8.61 -18.39 -16.18
N GLY A 98 8.98 -19.67 -16.23
CA GLY A 98 8.08 -20.78 -15.84
C GLY A 98 7.18 -21.29 -16.98
N THR A 99 7.17 -20.63 -18.14
CA THR A 99 6.48 -21.15 -19.33
C THR A 99 7.14 -22.44 -19.81
N THR A 100 6.34 -23.47 -20.10
CA THR A 100 6.83 -24.75 -20.64
C THR A 100 6.46 -24.91 -22.12
N PRO A 101 7.19 -25.74 -22.90
CA PRO A 101 6.81 -26.06 -24.28
C PRO A 101 5.39 -26.63 -24.40
N GLU A 102 4.94 -27.41 -23.42
CA GLU A 102 3.60 -28.00 -23.37
C GLU A 102 2.51 -26.93 -23.22
N MET A 103 2.76 -25.91 -22.39
CA MET A 103 1.85 -24.78 -22.21
C MET A 103 1.72 -23.97 -23.52
N LEU A 104 2.84 -23.72 -24.20
CA LEU A 104 2.86 -23.06 -25.51
C LEU A 104 2.06 -23.85 -26.55
N ALA A 105 2.30 -25.16 -26.66
CA ALA A 105 1.59 -26.03 -27.59
C ALA A 105 0.08 -26.08 -27.30
N THR A 106 -0.31 -26.12 -26.02
CA THR A 106 -1.71 -26.09 -25.60
C THR A 106 -2.40 -24.79 -26.01
N PHE A 107 -1.71 -23.67 -25.79
CA PHE A 107 -2.21 -22.35 -26.18
C PHE A 107 -2.31 -22.18 -27.70
N GLU A 108 -1.28 -22.57 -28.45
CA GLU A 108 -1.28 -22.50 -29.92
C GLU A 108 -2.40 -23.35 -30.53
N ASN A 109 -2.62 -24.57 -30.02
CA ASN A 109 -3.72 -25.43 -30.46
C ASN A 109 -5.09 -24.78 -30.19
N HIS A 110 -5.28 -24.20 -29.00
CA HIS A 110 -6.52 -23.50 -28.65
C HIS A 110 -6.78 -22.32 -29.60
N ILE A 111 -5.73 -21.56 -29.97
CA ILE A 111 -5.86 -20.45 -30.92
C ILE A 111 -6.16 -20.93 -32.34
N GLN A 112 -5.47 -21.95 -32.84
CA GLN A 112 -5.69 -22.45 -34.21
C GLN A 112 -7.14 -22.93 -34.43
N LEU A 113 -7.76 -23.52 -33.40
CA LEU A 113 -9.16 -23.94 -33.43
C LEU A 113 -10.16 -22.77 -33.50
N HIS A 114 -9.78 -21.58 -33.02
CA HIS A 114 -10.67 -20.40 -32.91
C HIS A 114 -10.30 -19.23 -33.86
N SER A 115 -9.23 -19.37 -34.65
CA SER A 115 -8.66 -18.32 -35.51
C SER A 115 -9.25 -18.33 -36.94
N ASN A 116 -10.48 -17.84 -37.12
CA ASN A 116 -11.02 -17.50 -38.45
C ASN A 116 -10.54 -16.11 -38.94
N GLY A 117 -9.22 -15.82 -38.85
CA GLY A 117 -8.61 -14.60 -39.39
C GLY A 117 -9.00 -13.27 -38.71
N LYS A 118 -9.46 -13.31 -37.45
CA LYS A 118 -9.94 -12.13 -36.68
C LYS A 118 -8.89 -11.42 -35.81
N TYR A 119 -7.69 -11.99 -35.69
CA TYR A 119 -6.67 -11.53 -34.74
C TYR A 119 -5.38 -11.12 -35.45
N THR A 120 -4.79 -10.00 -35.03
CA THR A 120 -3.36 -9.74 -35.25
C THR A 120 -2.64 -9.99 -33.93
N GLN A 121 -1.74 -10.97 -33.94
CA GLN A 121 -1.01 -11.42 -32.75
C GLN A 121 0.45 -11.00 -32.83
N ARG A 122 1.00 -10.54 -31.69
CA ARG A 122 2.43 -10.29 -31.52
C ARG A 122 2.93 -10.98 -30.25
N TRP A 123 4.10 -11.59 -30.34
CA TRP A 123 4.73 -12.33 -29.26
C TRP A 123 5.80 -11.48 -28.59
N PHE A 124 5.84 -11.53 -27.27
CA PHE A 124 6.81 -10.83 -26.44
C PHE A 124 7.39 -11.77 -25.41
N ASP A 125 8.68 -11.63 -25.17
CA ASP A 125 9.40 -12.39 -24.16
C ASP A 125 9.92 -11.46 -23.06
N LEU A 126 9.63 -11.83 -21.80
CA LEU A 126 10.15 -11.22 -20.59
C LEU A 126 10.98 -12.25 -19.80
N LYS A 127 12.28 -12.30 -20.10
CA LYS A 127 13.26 -13.17 -19.41
C LYS A 127 12.89 -14.66 -19.42
N SER A 128 12.25 -15.15 -20.50
CA SER A 128 12.03 -16.58 -20.70
C SER A 128 13.35 -17.28 -21.02
N GLU A 129 13.46 -18.53 -20.59
CA GLU A 129 14.55 -19.42 -20.99
C GLU A 129 14.27 -20.10 -22.35
N LEU A 130 13.07 -19.92 -22.89
CA LEU A 130 12.65 -20.45 -24.19
C LEU A 130 13.08 -19.51 -25.33
N GLN A 131 13.77 -20.07 -26.34
CA GLN A 131 14.00 -19.37 -27.60
C GLN A 131 12.73 -19.43 -28.45
N LEU A 132 12.20 -18.26 -28.80
CA LEU A 132 11.01 -18.08 -29.63
C LEU A 132 11.40 -17.26 -30.86
N ASP A 133 11.37 -17.86 -32.05
CA ASP A 133 11.91 -17.26 -33.28
C ASP A 133 11.19 -15.95 -33.70
N ASP A 134 9.91 -15.79 -33.35
CA ASP A 134 9.06 -14.65 -33.72
C ASP A 134 8.72 -13.71 -32.53
N ALA A 135 9.33 -13.90 -31.35
CA ALA A 135 9.03 -13.10 -30.17
C ALA A 135 9.98 -11.91 -30.00
N GLN A 136 9.42 -10.72 -29.75
CA GLN A 136 10.20 -9.54 -29.41
C GLN A 136 10.58 -9.57 -27.92
N HIS A 137 11.87 -9.64 -27.61
CA HIS A 137 12.34 -9.52 -26.23
C HIS A 137 12.13 -8.11 -25.70
N ILE A 138 11.52 -7.99 -24.52
CA ILE A 138 11.33 -6.72 -23.81
C ILE A 138 11.93 -6.78 -22.40
N PRO A 139 12.78 -5.83 -21.99
CA PRO A 139 13.39 -5.85 -20.66
C PRO A 139 12.41 -5.46 -19.53
N SER A 140 11.25 -4.87 -19.87
CA SER A 140 10.22 -4.44 -18.92
C SER A 140 8.83 -4.54 -19.56
N PRO A 141 7.80 -5.00 -18.82
CA PRO A 141 6.42 -5.04 -19.32
C PRO A 141 5.92 -3.68 -19.80
N SER A 142 6.32 -2.59 -19.15
CA SER A 142 5.91 -1.22 -19.53
C SER A 142 6.20 -0.85 -20.99
N LEU A 143 7.19 -1.47 -21.63
CA LEU A 143 7.51 -1.25 -23.04
C LEU A 143 6.50 -1.87 -24.00
N LEU A 144 5.64 -2.79 -23.52
CA LEU A 144 4.58 -3.39 -24.32
C LEU A 144 3.61 -2.33 -24.85
N ALA A 145 3.30 -1.31 -24.03
CA ALA A 145 2.46 -0.18 -24.43
C ALA A 145 3.04 0.58 -25.63
N HIS A 146 4.37 0.72 -25.67
CA HIS A 146 5.05 1.36 -26.79
C HIS A 146 5.11 0.49 -28.05
N ALA A 147 5.23 -0.83 -27.88
CA ALA A 147 5.37 -1.77 -29.00
C ALA A 147 4.06 -2.04 -29.77
N ILE A 148 2.91 -2.02 -29.10
CA ILE A 148 1.61 -2.34 -29.71
C ILE A 148 0.66 -1.14 -29.80
N GLY A 149 0.71 -0.19 -28.86
CA GLY A 149 -0.25 0.91 -28.80
C GLY A 149 -1.63 0.43 -28.31
N ASP A 150 -2.63 0.38 -29.20
CA ASP A 150 -4.03 0.09 -28.86
C ASP A 150 -4.33 -1.43 -28.91
N MET A 151 -3.90 -2.15 -27.86
CA MET A 151 -4.20 -3.57 -27.67
C MET A 151 -5.64 -3.80 -27.14
N THR A 152 -6.28 -4.87 -27.60
CA THR A 152 -7.60 -5.31 -27.08
C THR A 152 -7.52 -6.48 -26.11
N GLU A 153 -6.52 -7.35 -26.24
CA GLU A 153 -6.35 -8.53 -25.41
C GLU A 153 -4.87 -8.79 -25.08
N LEU A 154 -4.56 -9.08 -23.82
CA LEU A 154 -3.24 -9.47 -23.32
C LEU A 154 -3.31 -10.88 -22.77
N VAL A 155 -2.52 -11.79 -23.31
CA VAL A 155 -2.32 -13.12 -22.74
C VAL A 155 -0.97 -13.15 -22.05
N VAL A 156 -0.92 -13.61 -20.80
CA VAL A 156 0.31 -13.80 -20.04
C VAL A 156 0.49 -15.28 -19.73
N LEU A 157 1.63 -15.84 -20.12
CA LEU A 157 1.99 -17.25 -19.92
C LEU A 157 3.14 -17.37 -18.91
N GLY A 158 3.06 -18.32 -17.98
CA GLY A 158 4.11 -18.63 -17.00
C GLY A 158 3.84 -18.06 -15.60
N ASP A 159 4.89 -17.58 -14.91
CA ASP A 159 4.85 -17.02 -13.56
C ASP A 159 4.01 -15.73 -13.47
N GLY A 160 3.77 -15.04 -14.58
CA GLY A 160 3.04 -13.78 -14.60
C GLY A 160 3.87 -12.56 -14.19
N LEU A 161 3.19 -11.48 -13.80
CA LEU A 161 3.80 -10.19 -13.44
C LEU A 161 3.56 -9.84 -11.97
N SER A 162 4.52 -9.16 -11.34
CA SER A 162 4.37 -8.66 -9.98
C SER A 162 3.37 -7.50 -9.90
N PRO A 163 2.83 -7.17 -8.71
CA PRO A 163 1.92 -6.04 -8.55
C PRO A 163 2.47 -4.73 -9.12
N ALA A 164 3.76 -4.44 -8.90
CA ALA A 164 4.42 -3.23 -9.40
C ALA A 164 4.58 -3.26 -10.94
N GLN A 165 4.85 -4.43 -11.52
CA GLN A 165 4.94 -4.60 -12.96
C GLN A 165 3.58 -4.36 -13.64
N TRP A 166 2.49 -4.89 -13.06
CA TRP A 166 1.14 -4.63 -13.53
C TRP A 166 0.78 -3.14 -13.45
N GLN A 167 1.03 -2.50 -12.31
CA GLN A 167 0.79 -1.06 -12.17
C GLN A 167 1.55 -0.24 -13.22
N THR A 168 2.85 -0.53 -13.41
CA THR A 168 3.69 0.20 -14.38
C THR A 168 3.22 -0.04 -15.82
N LEU A 169 2.79 -1.26 -16.15
CA LEU A 169 2.25 -1.60 -17.47
C LEU A 169 1.02 -0.75 -17.82
N PHE A 170 0.06 -0.64 -16.90
CA PHE A 170 -1.15 0.14 -17.12
C PHE A 170 -0.91 1.66 -17.06
N LEU A 171 0.06 2.12 -16.26
CA LEU A 171 0.48 3.53 -16.23
C LEU A 171 1.20 3.97 -17.51
N ALA A 172 1.71 3.05 -18.31
CA ALA A 172 2.42 3.38 -19.56
C ALA A 172 1.48 3.94 -20.65
N THR A 173 0.16 3.80 -20.50
CA THR A 173 -0.82 4.34 -21.46
C THR A 173 -2.18 4.61 -20.83
N ASP A 174 -2.74 5.80 -21.07
CA ASP A 174 -4.05 6.20 -20.56
C ASP A 174 -5.21 5.37 -21.14
N ASN A 175 -4.98 4.67 -22.26
CA ASN A 175 -6.02 3.97 -23.00
C ASN A 175 -6.39 2.61 -22.40
N TRP A 176 -5.52 1.99 -21.59
CA TRP A 176 -5.75 0.65 -21.05
C TRP A 176 -6.50 0.64 -19.72
N GLY A 177 -6.61 1.79 -19.04
CA GLY A 177 -7.30 1.91 -17.74
C GLY A 177 -6.37 1.56 -16.58
N THR A 178 -6.90 0.87 -15.57
CA THR A 178 -6.13 0.43 -14.39
C THR A 178 -6.22 -1.09 -14.25
N PRO A 179 -5.32 -1.73 -13.46
CA PRO A 179 -5.38 -3.17 -13.21
C PRO A 179 -6.75 -3.65 -12.68
N GLU A 180 -7.45 -2.81 -11.90
CA GLU A 180 -8.77 -3.11 -11.32
C GLU A 180 -9.95 -2.83 -12.27
N ASN A 181 -9.74 -2.02 -13.31
CA ASN A 181 -10.77 -1.62 -14.27
C ASN A 181 -10.14 -1.52 -15.66
N SER A 182 -9.73 -2.68 -16.17
CA SER A 182 -9.03 -2.80 -17.44
C SER A 182 -9.98 -2.59 -18.62
N LYS A 183 -9.51 -1.86 -19.63
CA LYS A 183 -10.14 -1.77 -20.96
C LYS A 183 -9.62 -2.83 -21.94
N VAL A 184 -8.58 -3.55 -21.54
CA VAL A 184 -7.96 -4.68 -22.24
C VAL A 184 -8.43 -5.98 -21.59
N GLY A 185 -8.85 -6.97 -22.37
CA GLY A 185 -9.09 -8.32 -21.82
C GLY A 185 -7.77 -8.95 -21.42
N VAL A 186 -7.60 -9.35 -20.16
CA VAL A 186 -6.37 -10.00 -19.69
C VAL A 186 -6.67 -11.47 -19.42
N THR A 187 -5.89 -12.35 -20.03
CA THR A 187 -5.96 -13.80 -19.81
C THR A 187 -4.64 -14.25 -19.22
N PHE A 188 -4.68 -14.96 -18.09
CA PHE A 188 -3.49 -15.48 -17.43
C PHE A 188 -3.50 -17.02 -17.43
N MET A 189 -2.42 -17.62 -17.92
CA MET A 189 -2.19 -19.07 -17.87
C MET A 189 -0.99 -19.34 -16.95
N PRO A 190 -1.22 -19.72 -15.68
CA PRO A 190 -0.17 -19.87 -14.68
C PRO A 190 0.71 -21.09 -14.96
N SER A 191 2.00 -20.98 -14.63
CA SER A 191 2.90 -22.13 -14.48
C SER A 191 2.59 -22.94 -13.21
N ALA A 192 3.14 -24.17 -13.13
CA ALA A 192 3.04 -24.98 -11.93
C ALA A 192 3.65 -24.26 -10.72
N GLU A 193 3.01 -24.42 -9.55
CA GLU A 193 3.49 -23.83 -8.30
C GLU A 193 4.85 -24.41 -7.90
N THR A 194 5.81 -23.54 -7.66
CA THR A 194 7.12 -23.89 -7.16
C THR A 194 6.98 -24.27 -5.69
N LEU A 195 7.47 -25.47 -5.34
CA LEU A 195 7.55 -25.91 -3.95
C LEU A 195 8.52 -25.00 -3.18
N GLY A 196 8.03 -24.39 -2.11
CA GLY A 196 8.84 -23.54 -1.25
C GLY A 196 7.99 -22.68 -0.32
N ILE A 197 8.63 -21.80 0.43
CA ILE A 197 7.99 -20.99 1.46
C ILE A 197 7.31 -19.77 0.82
N VAL A 198 6.03 -19.57 1.13
CA VAL A 198 5.18 -18.47 0.62
C VAL A 198 4.52 -17.71 1.77
N ASN A 199 3.99 -16.51 1.48
CA ASN A 199 3.29 -15.65 2.44
C ASN A 199 4.06 -15.36 3.73
N ILE A 200 5.39 -15.26 3.62
CA ILE A 200 6.30 -15.08 4.75
C ILE A 200 6.18 -13.67 5.36
N SER A 201 6.18 -13.58 6.69
CA SER A 201 6.06 -12.33 7.44
C SER A 201 6.82 -12.39 8.76
N TRP A 202 7.61 -11.35 9.07
CA TRP A 202 8.34 -11.22 10.35
C TRP A 202 8.61 -9.76 10.74
N GLN A 203 9.06 -9.55 11.98
CA GLN A 203 9.50 -8.22 12.46
C GLN A 203 10.95 -7.93 12.02
N LYS A 204 11.15 -6.88 11.22
CA LYS A 204 12.49 -6.49 10.73
C LYS A 204 13.32 -5.69 11.73
N GLN A 205 12.67 -5.08 12.73
CA GLN A 205 13.31 -4.30 13.79
C GLN A 205 12.86 -4.84 15.14
N LEU A 206 13.82 -5.15 16.01
CA LEU A 206 13.56 -5.63 17.38
C LEU A 206 14.49 -4.92 18.37
N GLN A 207 14.06 -4.90 19.64
CA GLN A 207 14.94 -4.60 20.76
C GLN A 207 15.43 -5.90 21.40
N ILE A 208 16.62 -5.88 22.01
CA ILE A 208 17.11 -7.05 22.77
C ILE A 208 16.04 -7.48 23.78
N GLY A 209 15.75 -8.79 23.82
CA GLY A 209 14.74 -9.39 24.70
C GLY A 209 13.34 -9.50 24.10
N GLN A 210 13.06 -8.85 22.96
CA GLN A 210 11.80 -9.06 22.23
C GLN A 210 11.83 -10.39 21.45
N ALA A 211 10.66 -11.03 21.35
CA ALA A 211 10.47 -12.22 20.54
C ALA A 211 10.35 -11.88 19.05
N LEU A 212 11.08 -12.61 18.22
CA LEU A 212 10.93 -12.65 16.76
C LEU A 212 9.86 -13.70 16.42
N HIS A 213 8.76 -13.26 15.83
CA HIS A 213 7.71 -14.11 15.29
C HIS A 213 7.84 -14.21 13.76
N ILE A 214 7.90 -15.44 13.25
CA ILE A 214 8.00 -15.73 11.82
C ILE A 214 6.78 -16.56 11.43
N ARG A 215 6.04 -16.12 10.42
CA ARG A 215 4.84 -16.82 9.92
C ARG A 215 4.89 -16.96 8.41
N GLY A 216 4.42 -18.08 7.88
CA GLY A 216 4.34 -18.33 6.44
C GLY A 216 3.53 -19.59 6.15
N ALA A 217 3.56 -20.06 4.91
CA ALA A 217 2.99 -21.33 4.50
C ALA A 217 3.89 -22.04 3.49
N LEU A 218 3.69 -23.35 3.32
CA LEU A 218 4.35 -24.11 2.27
C LEU A 218 3.49 -24.12 1.00
N SER A 219 4.07 -23.75 -0.13
CA SER A 219 3.43 -23.73 -1.45
C SER A 219 2.95 -25.13 -1.89
N GLY A 220 1.85 -25.18 -2.64
CA GLY A 220 1.25 -26.40 -3.17
C GLY A 220 -0.18 -26.65 -2.70
N GLU A 221 -0.93 -27.39 -3.52
CA GLU A 221 -2.27 -27.90 -3.20
C GLU A 221 -2.21 -28.83 -1.99
N SER A 222 -3.23 -28.72 -1.12
CA SER A 222 -3.25 -29.53 0.11
C SER A 222 -3.39 -31.00 -0.25
N ASP A 223 -2.53 -31.85 0.32
CA ASP A 223 -2.58 -33.31 0.15
C ASP A 223 -3.85 -33.94 0.78
N SER A 224 -4.90 -33.16 1.06
CA SER A 224 -6.14 -33.57 1.73
C SER A 224 -7.30 -33.92 0.80
N GLU A 225 -7.13 -33.82 -0.52
CA GLU A 225 -8.14 -34.21 -1.51
C GLU A 225 -7.65 -35.37 -2.39
N GLU A 226 -7.41 -36.54 -1.80
CA GLU A 226 -7.40 -37.80 -2.55
C GLU A 226 -8.74 -38.53 -2.33
N ASN A 227 -9.39 -38.84 -3.45
CA ASN A 227 -10.68 -39.53 -3.54
C ASN A 227 -10.73 -40.83 -2.72
N GLU A 228 -11.87 -41.10 -2.08
CA GLU A 228 -12.13 -42.24 -1.18
C GLU A 228 -12.09 -43.63 -1.85
N ASP A 229 -11.81 -43.74 -3.17
CA ASP A 229 -12.04 -44.97 -3.95
C ASP A 229 -10.82 -45.57 -4.67
N ASP A 230 -9.60 -45.05 -4.49
CA ASP A 230 -8.39 -45.69 -5.04
C ASP A 230 -7.48 -46.21 -3.91
N GLU A 231 -7.10 -47.49 -3.99
CA GLU A 231 -6.16 -48.14 -3.07
C GLU A 231 -4.87 -47.32 -2.95
N ALA A 232 -4.71 -46.67 -1.79
CA ALA A 232 -3.68 -45.67 -1.50
C ALA A 232 -2.25 -46.13 -1.84
N PRO A 233 -1.51 -45.43 -2.73
CA PRO A 233 -0.07 -45.56 -2.78
C PRO A 233 0.54 -44.74 -1.63
N SER A 234 0.89 -45.43 -0.54
CA SER A 234 1.93 -45.06 0.44
C SER A 234 2.39 -43.59 0.49
N GLY A 235 1.85 -42.83 1.46
CA GLY A 235 2.62 -41.82 2.22
C GLY A 235 2.48 -40.37 1.76
N VAL A 236 1.66 -39.61 2.49
CA VAL A 236 1.64 -38.14 2.44
C VAL A 236 3.06 -37.59 2.62
N LYS A 237 3.61 -36.94 1.58
CA LYS A 237 4.97 -36.37 1.61
C LYS A 237 5.02 -35.23 2.61
N SER A 238 5.74 -35.45 3.70
CA SER A 238 5.97 -34.43 4.72
C SER A 238 7.31 -33.74 4.50
N TYR A 239 7.39 -32.48 4.91
CA TYR A 239 8.58 -31.63 4.85
C TYR A 239 9.00 -31.21 6.25
N ILE A 240 10.28 -30.87 6.42
CA ILE A 240 10.83 -30.36 7.67
C ILE A 240 11.27 -28.91 7.44
N LEU A 241 10.79 -28.00 8.29
CA LEU A 241 11.21 -26.60 8.30
C LEU A 241 12.06 -26.33 9.55
N GLN A 242 13.28 -25.84 9.34
CA GLN A 242 14.24 -25.55 10.41
C GLN A 242 14.58 -24.07 10.44
N LEU A 243 14.40 -23.43 11.60
CA LEU A 243 14.95 -22.11 11.90
C LEU A 243 16.33 -22.26 12.49
N VAL A 244 17.34 -21.68 11.84
CA VAL A 244 18.73 -21.76 12.25
C VAL A 244 19.18 -20.41 12.80
N SER A 245 19.89 -20.44 13.93
CA SER A 245 20.55 -19.26 14.49
C SER A 245 21.67 -18.76 13.57
N PRO A 246 22.09 -17.49 13.68
CA PRO A 246 23.27 -16.97 12.98
C PRO A 246 24.57 -17.73 13.31
N SER A 247 24.61 -18.45 14.44
CA SER A 247 25.71 -19.34 14.84
C SER A 247 25.66 -20.73 14.21
N GLY A 248 24.59 -21.08 13.48
CA GLY A 248 24.43 -22.38 12.80
C GLY A 248 23.69 -23.46 13.59
N GLU A 249 23.26 -23.18 14.82
CA GLU A 249 22.45 -24.08 15.64
C GLU A 249 20.97 -24.04 15.23
N VAL A 250 20.29 -25.19 15.17
CA VAL A 250 18.85 -25.27 14.90
C VAL A 250 18.09 -24.84 16.16
N GLU A 251 17.43 -23.69 16.10
CA GLU A 251 16.65 -23.12 17.21
C GLU A 251 15.27 -23.76 17.32
N GLN A 252 14.64 -24.05 16.18
CA GLN A 252 13.31 -24.65 16.13
C GLN A 252 13.15 -25.50 14.86
N GLU A 253 12.43 -26.61 14.97
CA GLU A 253 12.10 -27.52 13.86
C GLU A 253 10.63 -27.89 13.91
N ILE A 254 9.97 -27.92 12.75
CA ILE A 254 8.57 -28.37 12.60
C ILE A 254 8.41 -29.23 11.35
N SER A 255 7.43 -30.14 11.36
CA SER A 255 7.02 -30.93 10.19
C SER A 255 5.80 -30.29 9.55
N LEU A 256 5.80 -30.13 8.21
CA LEU A 256 4.75 -29.47 7.44
C LEU A 256 4.32 -30.30 6.23
N ARG A 257 3.09 -30.09 5.75
CA ARG A 257 2.57 -30.57 4.46
C ARG A 257 2.36 -29.42 3.49
N ARG A 258 2.11 -29.73 2.21
CA ARG A 258 1.79 -28.69 1.21
C ARG A 258 0.49 -27.98 1.60
N GLY A 259 0.47 -26.66 1.39
CA GLY A 259 -0.63 -25.78 1.80
C GLY A 259 -0.69 -25.49 3.30
N GLU A 260 0.15 -26.12 4.14
CA GLU A 260 0.11 -25.94 5.58
C GLU A 260 0.81 -24.63 6.01
N ALA A 261 0.13 -23.87 6.87
CA ALA A 261 0.69 -22.66 7.49
C ALA A 261 1.54 -22.98 8.71
N PHE A 262 2.55 -22.15 9.00
CA PHE A 262 3.44 -22.32 10.14
C PHE A 262 3.67 -21.02 10.93
N SER A 263 4.10 -21.19 12.18
CA SER A 263 4.57 -20.11 13.05
C SER A 263 5.77 -20.57 13.88
N LEU A 264 6.86 -19.81 13.78
CA LEU A 264 8.11 -20.04 14.52
C LEU A 264 8.40 -18.83 15.43
N VAL A 265 9.03 -19.06 16.58
CA VAL A 265 9.36 -17.99 17.53
C VAL A 265 10.77 -18.19 18.09
N THR A 266 11.58 -17.13 18.08
CA THR A 266 12.91 -17.13 18.70
C THR A 266 13.19 -15.80 19.41
N HIS A 267 14.22 -15.75 20.25
CA HIS A 267 14.61 -14.56 21.01
C HIS A 267 16.07 -14.19 20.66
N PRO A 268 16.31 -13.13 19.87
CA PRO A 268 17.65 -12.68 19.58
C PRO A 268 18.43 -12.33 20.85
N LYS A 269 19.61 -12.93 21.00
CA LYS A 269 20.43 -12.84 22.23
C LYS A 269 21.33 -11.60 22.28
N ALA A 270 21.55 -10.93 21.15
CA ALA A 270 22.48 -9.81 21.04
C ALA A 270 21.98 -8.76 20.05
N ALA A 271 22.41 -7.50 20.24
CA ALA A 271 22.18 -6.43 19.26
C ALA A 271 23.06 -6.59 18.02
N GLY A 272 22.58 -6.05 16.91
CA GLY A 272 23.27 -6.09 15.62
C GLY A 272 22.34 -6.43 14.46
N GLN A 273 22.94 -6.57 13.29
CA GLN A 273 22.28 -6.97 12.06
C GLN A 273 22.41 -8.49 11.90
N TRP A 274 21.30 -9.22 12.01
CA TRP A 274 21.27 -10.67 12.02
C TRP A 274 20.56 -11.24 10.81
N ARG A 275 21.03 -12.42 10.36
CA ARG A 275 20.41 -13.25 9.32
C ARG A 275 20.18 -14.63 9.92
N TYR A 276 18.93 -15.06 9.98
CA TYR A 276 18.53 -16.38 10.45
C TYR A 276 18.17 -17.25 9.25
N PRO A 277 18.96 -18.28 8.91
CA PRO A 277 18.62 -19.17 7.82
C PRO A 277 17.37 -19.99 8.14
N LEU A 278 16.47 -20.05 7.17
CA LEU A 278 15.25 -20.86 7.18
C LEU A 278 15.40 -21.95 6.12
N ARG A 279 15.55 -23.20 6.58
CA ARG A 279 15.84 -24.36 5.73
C ARG A 279 14.61 -25.24 5.58
N LEU A 280 14.20 -25.49 4.35
CA LEU A 280 13.18 -26.46 4.01
C LEU A 280 13.84 -27.75 3.51
N ARG A 281 13.49 -28.88 4.12
CA ARG A 281 14.04 -30.19 3.75
C ARG A 281 12.93 -31.20 3.48
N ASP A 282 13.19 -32.13 2.59
CA ASP A 282 12.33 -33.29 2.39
C ASP A 282 12.49 -34.26 3.58
N LYS A 283 11.39 -34.71 4.20
CA LYS A 283 11.47 -35.59 5.38
C LYS A 283 11.98 -37.00 5.04
N SER A 284 11.72 -37.48 3.83
CA SER A 284 12.06 -38.85 3.42
C SER A 284 13.52 -38.97 2.97
N SER A 285 14.02 -37.98 2.22
CA SER A 285 15.38 -37.99 1.68
C SER A 285 16.36 -37.13 2.49
N ASN A 286 15.86 -36.30 3.40
CA ASN A 286 16.62 -35.27 4.13
C ASN A 286 17.36 -34.28 3.20
N ALA A 287 16.96 -34.20 1.91
CA ALA A 287 17.54 -33.28 0.95
C ALA A 287 17.13 -31.83 1.29
N LEU A 288 18.07 -30.89 1.21
CA LEU A 288 17.78 -29.46 1.32
C LEU A 288 17.09 -29.01 0.03
N LEU A 289 15.86 -28.54 0.15
CA LEU A 289 15.04 -28.08 -0.97
C LEU A 289 15.16 -26.57 -1.16
N GLU A 290 15.18 -25.81 -0.06
CA GLU A 290 15.25 -24.36 -0.08
C GLU A 290 15.98 -23.87 1.18
N GLU A 291 16.80 -22.82 1.04
CA GLU A 291 17.40 -22.08 2.15
C GLU A 291 17.29 -20.58 1.87
N ASN A 292 16.58 -19.86 2.72
CA ASN A 292 16.47 -18.40 2.64
C ASN A 292 16.75 -17.77 4.00
N ASP A 293 17.24 -16.53 4.00
CA ASP A 293 17.50 -15.81 5.25
C ASP A 293 16.32 -14.96 5.70
N ILE A 294 16.13 -14.90 7.01
CA ILE A 294 15.31 -13.93 7.72
C ILE A 294 16.24 -12.88 8.33
N ALA A 295 16.29 -11.71 7.71
CA ALA A 295 17.11 -10.59 8.16
C ALA A 295 16.34 -9.67 9.13
N LEU A 296 16.98 -9.31 10.24
CA LEU A 296 16.46 -8.34 11.21
C LEU A 296 17.58 -7.53 11.87
N SER A 297 17.25 -6.31 12.28
CA SER A 297 18.12 -5.45 13.06
C SER A 297 17.65 -5.43 14.51
N VAL A 298 18.55 -5.77 15.43
CA VAL A 298 18.30 -5.78 16.87
C VAL A 298 19.04 -4.60 17.49
N SER A 299 18.31 -3.64 18.05
CA SER A 299 18.93 -2.49 18.75
C SER A 299 19.20 -2.83 20.21
N GLN A 300 20.36 -2.43 20.72
CA GLN A 300 20.66 -2.45 22.15
C GLN A 300 19.88 -1.34 22.85
N ASN A 301 19.39 -1.61 24.06
CA ASN A 301 18.88 -0.56 24.92
C ASN A 301 20.10 0.21 25.48
N ASP A 302 20.50 1.29 24.82
CA ASP A 302 21.64 2.13 25.21
C ASP A 302 21.33 2.97 26.46
N SER A 303 21.07 2.29 27.59
CA SER A 303 20.95 2.91 28.90
C SER A 303 22.11 2.56 29.85
N LEU A 304 22.97 1.58 29.54
CA LEU A 304 24.07 1.19 30.42
C LEU A 304 25.31 0.73 29.61
N SER A 305 26.42 1.46 29.78
CA SER A 305 27.85 1.13 29.46
C SER A 305 28.57 1.71 28.21
N ALA A 306 28.78 3.03 28.23
CA ALA A 306 30.05 3.78 27.97
C ALA A 306 30.69 3.86 26.54
N PRO A 307 31.66 4.78 26.31
CA PRO A 307 31.49 6.09 25.69
C PRO A 307 32.05 6.21 24.25
N LEU A 308 31.49 7.10 23.42
CA LEU A 308 32.21 8.21 22.73
C LEU A 308 31.38 8.88 21.61
N SER A 309 31.43 10.21 21.65
CA SER A 309 31.13 11.22 20.62
C SER A 309 29.68 11.49 20.19
N SER A 310 29.19 12.64 20.67
CA SER A 310 28.35 13.62 19.96
C SER A 310 26.96 13.19 19.46
N ALA A 311 25.93 13.72 20.13
CA ALA A 311 24.50 13.63 19.82
C ALA A 311 23.81 12.34 20.29
N GLN A 312 23.71 12.24 21.61
CA GLN A 312 22.94 11.27 22.36
C GLN A 312 21.45 11.32 21.98
N ILE A 313 20.99 10.32 21.24
CA ILE A 313 19.57 10.00 21.07
C ILE A 313 19.12 9.31 22.37
N ASN A 314 18.67 10.09 23.36
CA ASN A 314 17.98 9.54 24.52
C ASN A 314 16.58 9.06 24.08
N THR A 315 16.39 7.76 23.96
CA THR A 315 15.10 7.10 23.68
C THR A 315 14.31 6.74 24.95
N ALA A 316 14.87 6.97 26.15
CA ALA A 316 14.19 6.72 27.42
C ALA A 316 13.26 7.89 27.81
N LEU A 317 12.02 7.59 28.18
CA LEU A 317 11.05 8.57 28.65
C LEU A 317 11.56 9.26 29.91
N ARG A 318 11.63 10.59 29.92
CA ARG A 318 11.99 11.40 31.09
C ARG A 318 10.73 11.96 31.72
N THR A 319 10.40 11.44 32.89
CA THR A 319 9.18 11.78 33.62
C THR A 319 9.49 12.67 34.80
N ALA A 320 8.64 13.67 35.04
CA ALA A 320 8.60 14.39 36.29
C ALA A 320 7.23 14.26 36.97
N ILE A 321 7.22 14.22 38.29
CA ILE A 321 6.02 14.26 39.13
C ILE A 321 6.20 15.45 40.08
N TRP A 322 5.33 16.43 39.98
CA TRP A 322 5.24 17.54 40.92
C TRP A 322 3.95 17.42 41.71
N GLN A 323 4.06 17.11 42.99
CA GLN A 323 2.91 16.80 43.82
C GLN A 323 2.88 17.62 45.12
N SER A 324 1.69 18.06 45.50
CA SER A 324 1.45 18.76 46.76
C SER A 324 1.42 17.82 47.97
N ALA A 325 1.15 16.52 47.74
CA ALA A 325 1.28 15.46 48.72
C ALA A 325 1.52 14.11 48.02
N PRO A 326 2.22 13.15 48.65
CA PRO A 326 2.31 11.78 48.11
C PRO A 326 0.93 11.14 47.98
N SER A 327 0.69 10.41 46.89
CA SER A 327 -0.53 9.64 46.68
C SER A 327 -0.21 8.18 46.34
N PHE A 328 -1.18 7.27 46.54
CA PHE A 328 -1.04 5.89 46.08
C PHE A 328 -0.84 5.83 44.56
N GLU A 329 -1.55 6.69 43.83
CA GLU A 329 -1.46 6.79 42.37
C GLU A 329 -0.04 7.14 41.92
N THR A 330 0.50 8.25 42.42
CA THR A 330 1.86 8.70 42.06
C THR A 330 2.94 7.74 42.55
N LYS A 331 2.72 7.02 43.66
CA LYS A 331 3.63 5.96 44.11
C LYS A 331 3.71 4.81 43.11
N HIS A 332 2.56 4.25 42.70
CA HIS A 332 2.51 3.11 41.79
C HIS A 332 2.90 3.49 40.35
N LEU A 333 2.55 4.71 39.91
CA LEU A 333 2.98 5.26 38.63
C LEU A 333 4.51 5.39 38.59
N LYS A 334 5.11 5.98 39.63
CA LYS A 334 6.57 6.08 39.77
C LYS A 334 7.24 4.70 39.75
N GLU A 335 6.73 3.74 40.54
CA GLU A 335 7.26 2.37 40.58
C GLU A 335 7.21 1.72 39.20
N TRP A 336 6.06 1.78 38.51
CA TRP A 336 5.89 1.21 37.18
C TRP A 336 6.80 1.86 36.13
N ILE A 337 6.84 3.19 36.04
CA ILE A 337 7.70 3.91 35.07
C ILE A 337 9.17 3.57 35.34
N SER A 338 9.58 3.56 36.61
CA SER A 338 10.97 3.26 36.98
C SER A 338 11.37 1.79 36.76
N ALA A 339 10.43 0.86 36.88
CA ALA A 339 10.69 -0.57 36.63
C ALA A 339 11.03 -0.83 35.14
N SER A 340 10.53 0.00 34.23
CA SER A 340 10.89 -0.03 32.81
C SER A 340 12.22 0.67 32.47
N GLY A 341 13.00 1.08 33.48
CA GLY A 341 14.30 1.75 33.31
C GLY A 341 14.21 3.24 32.96
N ASN A 342 13.01 3.82 32.92
CA ASN A 342 12.83 5.24 32.60
C ASN A 342 13.24 6.15 33.77
N ALA A 343 13.72 7.35 33.45
CA ALA A 343 14.12 8.35 34.43
C ALA A 343 12.88 9.02 35.05
N VAL A 344 12.84 9.09 36.37
CA VAL A 344 11.75 9.75 37.11
C VAL A 344 12.32 10.75 38.11
N ASN A 345 11.84 11.99 38.03
CA ASN A 345 12.06 13.02 39.03
C ASN A 345 10.77 13.25 39.82
N VAL A 346 10.79 13.04 41.13
CA VAL A 346 9.61 13.31 41.97
C VAL A 346 9.93 14.46 42.90
N THR A 347 9.16 15.55 42.81
CA THR A 347 9.19 16.66 43.76
C THR A 347 7.90 16.68 44.56
N THR A 348 8.01 16.54 45.88
CA THR A 348 6.90 16.55 46.82
C THR A 348 6.99 17.76 47.73
N GLN A 349 5.92 18.55 47.82
CA GLN A 349 5.82 19.60 48.83
C GLN A 349 5.62 18.96 50.22
N ILE A 350 6.52 19.25 51.18
CA ILE A 350 6.45 18.74 52.56
C ILE A 350 6.04 19.83 53.57
N SER A 351 6.22 21.11 53.23
CA SER A 351 5.65 22.26 53.94
C SER A 351 5.46 23.43 52.95
N GLN A 352 4.98 24.60 53.39
CA GLN A 352 4.79 25.77 52.52
C GLN A 352 6.04 26.08 51.69
N ASP A 353 7.22 26.05 52.30
CA ASP A 353 8.50 26.43 51.67
C ASP A 353 9.52 25.27 51.62
N ALA A 354 9.09 24.03 51.85
CA ALA A 354 9.98 22.88 51.84
C ALA A 354 9.53 21.78 50.88
N TYR A 355 10.49 21.25 50.11
CA TYR A 355 10.27 20.28 49.06
C TYR A 355 11.27 19.12 49.15
N LEU A 356 10.78 17.89 49.00
CA LEU A 356 11.58 16.68 48.89
C LEU A 356 11.71 16.29 47.41
N ARG A 357 12.95 16.14 46.92
CA ARG A 357 13.24 15.68 45.55
C ARG A 357 13.84 14.29 45.55
N GLN A 358 13.32 13.43 44.68
CA GLN A 358 13.81 12.06 44.46
C GLN A 358 14.17 11.89 42.99
N TYR A 359 15.38 11.41 42.72
CA TYR A 359 15.87 11.11 41.38
C TYR A 359 16.01 9.59 41.25
N ILE A 360 15.28 9.00 40.30
CA ILE A 360 15.24 7.55 40.07
C ILE A 360 15.71 7.29 38.64
N ASN A 361 16.58 6.31 38.47
CA ASN A 361 17.23 5.96 37.19
C ASN A 361 17.92 7.14 36.50
N GLN A 362 18.38 8.13 37.28
CA GLN A 362 19.14 9.28 36.80
C GLN A 362 20.08 9.79 37.90
N PRO A 363 21.24 10.33 37.54
CA PRO A 363 22.17 10.89 38.52
C PRO A 363 21.55 12.08 39.24
N THR A 364 21.78 12.15 40.55
CA THR A 364 21.45 13.32 41.36
C THR A 364 22.27 14.52 40.88
N PRO A 365 21.69 15.71 40.65
CA PRO A 365 22.45 16.89 40.26
C PRO A 365 23.52 17.24 41.30
N ASP A 366 24.75 17.49 40.87
CA ASP A 366 25.85 17.88 41.76
C ASP A 366 25.55 19.20 42.49
N ALA A 367 25.68 19.19 43.82
CA ALA A 367 25.43 20.35 44.69
C ALA A 367 26.30 21.59 44.35
N SER A 368 27.39 21.40 43.62
CA SER A 368 28.35 22.44 43.19
C SER A 368 28.01 23.11 41.85
N THR A 369 27.06 22.60 41.07
CA THR A 369 26.56 23.25 39.83
C THR A 369 25.18 23.88 39.98
N VAL A 370 24.60 23.81 41.18
CA VAL A 370 23.44 24.59 41.56
C VAL A 370 23.92 26.04 41.72
N THR A 371 23.82 26.86 40.65
CA THR A 371 23.68 28.31 40.84
C THR A 371 22.66 28.50 41.95
N PRO A 372 22.95 29.28 43.01
CA PRO A 372 22.03 29.44 44.13
C PRO A 372 20.68 29.79 43.53
N ILE A 373 19.78 28.81 43.55
CA ILE A 373 18.38 29.00 43.24
C ILE A 373 18.03 30.15 44.17
N GLN A 374 17.54 31.28 43.63
CA GLN A 374 16.96 32.34 44.46
C GLN A 374 16.13 31.61 45.51
N GLN A 375 16.39 31.86 46.79
CA GLN A 375 16.03 30.98 47.91
C GLN A 375 14.55 30.57 47.95
N ASP A 376 13.71 31.20 47.13
CA ASP A 376 12.27 31.07 47.01
C ASP A 376 11.75 30.39 45.70
N ASP A 377 12.57 30.01 44.70
CA ASP A 377 12.09 29.34 43.46
C ASP A 377 12.25 27.81 43.50
N HIS A 378 11.29 27.12 44.12
CA HIS A 378 11.35 25.66 44.28
C HIS A 378 10.86 24.85 43.08
N PHE A 379 10.27 25.49 42.05
CA PHE A 379 9.79 24.82 40.85
C PHE A 379 10.95 24.43 39.90
N TYR A 380 10.64 23.66 38.86
CA TYR A 380 11.66 23.27 37.89
C TYR A 380 12.14 24.48 37.07
N PRO A 381 13.46 24.68 36.90
CA PRO A 381 13.98 25.71 36.01
C PRO A 381 13.73 25.34 34.55
N ALA A 382 13.74 26.34 33.65
CA ALA A 382 13.37 26.14 32.24
C ALA A 382 14.21 25.05 31.55
N LYS A 383 15.51 24.98 31.86
CA LYS A 383 16.42 23.95 31.33
C LYS A 383 16.01 22.53 31.75
N THR A 384 15.51 22.36 32.98
CA THR A 384 15.01 21.06 33.46
C THR A 384 13.70 20.70 32.79
N LEU A 385 12.75 21.65 32.68
CA LEU A 385 11.47 21.44 32.00
C LEU A 385 11.65 21.07 30.51
N ALA A 386 12.63 21.66 29.82
CA ALA A 386 12.97 21.32 28.45
C ALA A 386 13.45 19.87 28.28
N GLY A 387 14.02 19.28 29.34
CA GLY A 387 14.47 17.88 29.38
C GLY A 387 13.43 16.91 29.92
N ILE A 388 12.20 17.34 30.21
CA ILE A 388 11.12 16.48 30.67
C ILE A 388 10.16 16.24 29.49
N ASP A 389 9.76 14.98 29.31
CA ASP A 389 8.84 14.57 28.27
C ASP A 389 7.39 14.63 28.77
N ILE A 390 7.14 14.21 30.01
CA ILE A 390 5.83 14.34 30.67
C ILE A 390 5.98 14.79 32.13
N LEU A 391 5.15 15.74 32.54
CA LEU A 391 5.02 16.25 33.89
C LEU A 391 3.64 15.90 34.45
N PHE A 392 3.62 15.11 35.51
CA PHE A 392 2.42 14.80 36.29
C PHE A 392 2.24 15.82 37.42
N MET A 393 1.03 16.35 37.59
CA MET A 393 0.68 17.30 38.65
C MET A 393 -0.69 17.02 39.26
N ASP A 394 -0.88 17.47 40.50
CA ASP A 394 -2.21 17.66 41.08
C ASP A 394 -2.64 19.15 41.03
N GLY A 395 -3.94 19.40 41.13
CA GLY A 395 -4.52 20.73 41.01
C GLY A 395 -4.04 21.70 42.08
N ARG A 396 -3.84 21.22 43.32
CA ARG A 396 -3.23 22.04 44.38
C ARG A 396 -1.80 22.44 44.04
N GLY A 397 -0.99 21.49 43.56
CA GLY A 397 0.39 21.73 43.15
C GLY A 397 0.52 22.74 42.02
N LEU A 398 -0.47 22.75 41.11
CA LEU A 398 -0.58 23.75 40.04
C LEU A 398 -1.01 25.13 40.58
N ASN A 399 -2.03 25.18 41.46
CA ASN A 399 -2.51 26.43 42.07
C ASN A 399 -1.44 27.13 42.92
N ASN A 400 -0.53 26.37 43.53
CA ASN A 400 0.55 26.91 44.35
C ASN A 400 1.71 27.53 43.54
N LEU A 401 1.70 27.44 42.21
CA LEU A 401 2.75 28.05 41.39
C LEU A 401 2.65 29.58 41.38
N SER A 402 3.79 30.25 41.48
CA SER A 402 3.87 31.70 41.26
C SER A 402 3.56 32.06 39.80
N LYS A 403 3.35 33.35 39.51
CA LYS A 403 3.12 33.84 38.15
C LYS A 403 4.29 33.52 37.21
N ASP A 404 5.52 33.66 37.70
CA ASP A 404 6.72 33.39 36.90
C ASP A 404 6.91 31.88 36.66
N GLN A 405 6.59 31.05 37.65
CA GLN A 405 6.62 29.59 37.52
C GLN A 405 5.54 29.10 36.54
N THR A 406 4.36 29.70 36.60
CA THR A 406 3.26 29.46 35.66
C THR A 406 3.66 29.80 34.24
N LEU A 407 4.24 30.99 34.01
CA LEU A 407 4.69 31.40 32.69
C LEU A 407 5.76 30.45 32.14
N ARG A 408 6.69 30.01 33.00
CA ARG A 408 7.72 29.05 32.63
C ARG A 408 7.15 27.67 32.28
N LEU A 409 6.15 27.20 33.03
CA LEU A 409 5.43 25.97 32.72
C LEU A 409 4.71 26.10 31.37
N GLN A 410 4.00 27.21 31.15
CA GLN A 410 3.32 27.50 29.89
C GLN A 410 4.28 27.43 28.71
N GLN A 411 5.44 28.10 28.80
CA GLN A 411 6.47 28.06 27.75
C GLN A 411 7.03 26.65 27.52
N ALA A 412 7.17 25.84 28.58
CA ALA A 412 7.63 24.47 28.45
C ALA A 412 6.61 23.58 27.73
N VAL A 413 5.32 23.74 28.05
CA VAL A 413 4.21 23.07 27.36
C VAL A 413 4.18 23.49 25.89
N GLU A 414 4.22 24.79 25.60
CA GLU A 414 4.30 25.31 24.22
C GLU A 414 5.51 24.73 23.46
N GLY A 415 6.61 24.49 24.16
CA GLY A 415 7.83 23.85 23.68
C GLY A 415 7.83 22.32 23.61
N GLY A 416 6.70 21.66 23.88
CA GLY A 416 6.51 20.22 23.70
C GLY A 416 6.32 19.40 24.96
N LEU A 417 6.42 19.97 26.15
CA LEU A 417 6.19 19.23 27.40
C LEU A 417 4.74 18.72 27.45
N GLY A 418 4.57 17.42 27.74
CA GLY A 418 3.27 16.86 28.11
C GLY A 418 2.94 17.23 29.56
N LEU A 419 1.79 17.86 29.81
CA LEU A 419 1.28 18.16 31.14
C LEU A 419 0.06 17.28 31.45
N PHE A 420 0.16 16.46 32.48
CA PHE A 420 -0.89 15.53 32.90
C PHE A 420 -1.36 15.86 34.32
N LEU A 421 -2.64 16.19 34.47
CA LEU A 421 -3.23 16.64 35.74
C LEU A 421 -4.25 15.63 36.27
N PHE A 422 -4.14 15.31 37.55
CA PHE A 422 -5.19 14.60 38.28
C PHE A 422 -6.30 15.57 38.68
N ALA A 423 -7.56 15.26 38.34
CA ALA A 423 -8.68 16.13 38.69
C ALA A 423 -8.87 16.22 40.20
N ASP A 424 -8.89 17.46 40.71
CA ASP A 424 -9.27 17.79 42.08
C ASP A 424 -10.04 19.12 42.14
N SER A 425 -10.56 19.45 43.33
CA SER A 425 -11.41 20.63 43.52
C SER A 425 -10.69 21.97 43.29
N ASN A 426 -9.36 22.02 43.37
CA ASN A 426 -8.59 23.25 43.11
C ASN A 426 -8.57 23.59 41.61
N LEU A 427 -8.82 22.64 40.71
CA LEU A 427 -8.93 22.93 39.27
C LEU A 427 -10.27 23.56 38.87
N VAL A 428 -11.26 23.56 39.77
CA VAL A 428 -12.62 24.08 39.51
C VAL A 428 -12.85 25.43 40.20
N SER A 429 -11.94 25.89 41.07
CA SER A 429 -12.09 27.16 41.79
C SER A 429 -12.02 28.38 40.87
N GLU A 430 -12.77 29.45 41.16
CA GLU A 430 -12.68 30.70 40.40
C GLU A 430 -11.26 31.29 40.40
N ASP A 431 -10.51 31.11 41.49
CA ASP A 431 -9.13 31.61 41.64
C ASP A 431 -8.15 30.98 40.62
N THR A 432 -8.44 29.76 40.14
CA THR A 432 -7.61 29.04 39.16
C THR A 432 -8.10 29.18 37.72
N ARG A 433 -9.18 29.92 37.48
CA ARG A 433 -9.80 30.06 36.16
C ARG A 433 -8.89 30.73 35.13
N ASP A 434 -8.13 31.73 35.53
CA ASP A 434 -7.17 32.37 34.63
C ASP A 434 -5.96 31.47 34.34
N LEU A 435 -5.53 30.69 35.34
CA LEU A 435 -4.42 29.74 35.23
C LEU A 435 -4.77 28.59 34.28
N THR A 436 -5.94 27.99 34.47
CA THR A 436 -6.48 26.91 33.64
C THR A 436 -6.63 27.35 32.19
N LYS A 437 -7.15 28.57 31.94
CA LYS A 437 -7.20 29.17 30.60
C LYS A 437 -5.83 29.38 29.98
N ARG A 438 -4.85 29.90 30.74
CA ARG A 438 -3.48 30.14 30.24
C ARG A 438 -2.77 28.85 29.80
N LEU A 439 -3.04 27.74 30.47
CA LEU A 439 -2.50 26.41 30.16
C LEU A 439 -3.42 25.58 29.25
N ASN A 440 -4.45 26.21 28.66
CA ASN A 440 -5.45 25.55 27.81
C ASN A 440 -5.98 24.23 28.41
N LEU A 441 -6.26 24.22 29.72
CA LEU A 441 -6.74 23.01 30.40
C LEU A 441 -8.17 22.68 29.97
N PRO A 442 -8.52 21.39 29.78
CA PRO A 442 -9.91 20.97 29.61
C PRO A 442 -10.79 21.48 30.76
N VAL A 443 -11.90 22.15 30.44
CA VAL A 443 -12.78 22.76 31.45
C VAL A 443 -13.48 21.68 32.27
N LEU A 444 -13.43 21.82 33.61
CA LEU A 444 -14.03 20.92 34.59
C LEU A 444 -15.16 21.62 35.37
N ARG A 445 -16.16 20.82 35.77
CA ARG A 445 -17.19 21.19 36.73
C ARG A 445 -17.29 20.13 37.82
N GLU A 446 -17.45 20.55 39.08
CA GLU A 446 -17.74 19.64 40.18
C GLU A 446 -19.17 19.11 40.08
N ASP A 447 -19.31 17.80 40.21
CA ASP A 447 -20.58 17.08 40.17
C ASP A 447 -20.51 15.88 41.12
N LYS A 448 -20.95 16.07 42.37
CA LYS A 448 -20.92 15.05 43.42
C LYS A 448 -21.71 13.80 43.08
N GLN A 449 -22.74 13.92 42.23
CA GLN A 449 -23.54 12.77 41.77
C GLN A 449 -22.86 12.00 40.63
N ALA A 450 -21.78 12.54 40.07
CA ALA A 450 -21.01 11.88 39.04
C ALA A 450 -19.92 10.95 39.61
N ALA A 451 -19.78 10.79 40.92
CA ALA A 451 -18.89 9.76 41.46
C ALA A 451 -19.52 8.37 41.23
N ASP A 452 -18.83 7.51 40.49
CA ASP A 452 -19.34 6.19 40.07
C ASP A 452 -18.18 5.26 39.68
N GLU A 453 -18.48 4.02 39.32
CA GLU A 453 -17.52 3.02 38.83
C GLU A 453 -17.80 2.65 37.37
N PHE A 454 -16.82 2.85 36.49
CA PHE A 454 -16.96 2.57 35.06
C PHE A 454 -15.87 1.66 34.54
N THR A 455 -16.22 0.82 33.57
CA THR A 455 -15.24 0.19 32.68
C THR A 455 -14.69 1.22 31.68
N ILE A 456 -13.53 0.94 31.09
CA ILE A 456 -12.87 1.83 30.14
C ILE A 456 -13.09 1.33 28.71
N VAL A 457 -13.47 2.23 27.81
CA VAL A 457 -13.54 1.96 26.37
C VAL A 457 -12.42 2.74 25.68
N TYR A 458 -11.51 2.01 25.04
CA TYR A 458 -10.44 2.59 24.24
C TYR A 458 -10.92 2.95 22.82
N PRO A 459 -10.37 3.98 22.17
CA PRO A 459 -10.69 4.30 20.78
C PRO A 459 -10.35 3.15 19.82
N LYS A 460 -11.11 3.02 18.72
CA LYS A 460 -10.98 1.94 17.72
C LYS A 460 -9.55 1.72 17.20
N GLN A 461 -8.75 2.78 17.12
CA GLN A 461 -7.38 2.75 16.63
C GLN A 461 -6.36 2.13 17.60
N PHE A 462 -6.72 1.93 18.88
CA PHE A 462 -5.86 1.41 19.93
C PHE A 462 -6.20 -0.05 20.34
N VAL A 463 -7.14 -0.69 19.64
CA VAL A 463 -7.39 -2.12 19.83
C VAL A 463 -6.28 -2.90 19.15
N LEU A 464 -5.55 -3.73 19.91
CA LEU A 464 -4.58 -4.69 19.35
C LEU A 464 -5.28 -5.50 18.24
N ARG A 465 -4.71 -5.47 17.03
CA ARG A 465 -5.20 -6.07 15.76
C ARG A 465 -5.69 -7.54 15.82
N ALA A 466 -5.62 -8.22 16.95
CA ALA A 466 -6.08 -9.58 17.15
C ALA A 466 -7.61 -9.73 17.21
N ALA A 467 -8.38 -8.66 17.40
CA ALA A 467 -9.84 -8.72 17.40
C ALA A 467 -10.44 -7.68 16.45
N GLN A 468 -11.04 -8.14 15.35
CA GLN A 468 -11.93 -7.33 14.48
C GLN A 468 -13.26 -6.95 15.18
N ALA A 469 -13.28 -6.92 16.51
CA ALA A 469 -14.46 -6.59 17.30
C ALA A 469 -14.55 -5.07 17.51
N LEU A 470 -15.79 -4.56 17.65
CA LEU A 470 -16.06 -3.22 18.17
C LEU A 470 -15.23 -2.96 19.45
N PRO A 471 -14.89 -1.70 19.79
CA PRO A 471 -14.11 -1.39 20.98
C PRO A 471 -14.86 -1.92 22.20
N ALA A 472 -14.39 -3.05 22.73
CA ALA A 472 -15.00 -3.70 23.88
C ALA A 472 -14.54 -2.98 25.15
N PRO A 473 -15.45 -2.70 26.10
CA PRO A 473 -15.06 -2.19 27.41
C PRO A 473 -14.16 -3.18 28.14
N THR A 474 -13.32 -2.69 29.04
CA THR A 474 -12.60 -3.55 29.99
C THR A 474 -13.57 -4.38 30.83
N ASP A 475 -13.16 -5.58 31.24
CA ASP A 475 -13.95 -6.43 32.15
C ASP A 475 -13.97 -5.91 33.60
N LEU A 476 -13.17 -4.88 33.89
CA LEU A 476 -12.94 -4.31 35.22
C LEU A 476 -13.37 -2.85 35.28
N THR A 477 -13.92 -2.44 36.42
CA THR A 477 -14.34 -1.06 36.68
C THR A 477 -13.26 -0.28 37.41
N LEU A 478 -13.29 1.05 37.26
CA LEU A 478 -12.53 2.02 38.04
C LEU A 478 -13.45 3.09 38.59
N ARG A 479 -13.13 3.56 39.80
CA ARG A 479 -13.76 4.74 40.39
C ARG A 479 -13.40 5.99 39.61
N VAL A 480 -14.43 6.76 39.29
CA VAL A 480 -14.32 8.06 38.62
C VAL A 480 -14.63 9.16 39.62
N GLY A 481 -13.84 10.24 39.55
CA GLY A 481 -14.01 11.41 40.41
C GLY A 481 -15.37 12.09 40.24
N ALA A 482 -15.72 12.89 41.26
CA ALA A 482 -16.94 13.71 41.33
C ALA A 482 -16.88 14.95 40.42
N PHE A 483 -16.46 14.77 39.16
CA PHE A 483 -16.25 15.84 38.19
C PHE A 483 -16.80 15.44 36.82
N ARG A 484 -17.12 16.46 36.01
CA ARG A 484 -17.46 16.31 34.59
C ARG A 484 -16.67 17.32 33.77
N PHE A 485 -16.38 16.96 32.52
CA PHE A 485 -15.88 17.92 31.54
C PHE A 485 -17.04 18.76 31.01
N ASP A 486 -16.81 20.06 30.89
CA ASP A 486 -17.75 21.04 30.32
C ASP A 486 -17.18 21.67 29.03
N ASP A 487 -16.24 20.96 28.42
CA ASP A 487 -15.44 21.42 27.28
C ASP A 487 -15.65 20.48 26.09
N GLU A 488 -16.39 20.94 25.09
CA GLU A 488 -16.65 20.19 23.85
C GLU A 488 -15.47 20.25 22.86
N GLU A 489 -14.58 21.24 22.98
CA GLU A 489 -13.45 21.44 22.07
C GLU A 489 -12.26 20.52 22.42
N ALA A 490 -12.16 20.09 23.69
CA ALA A 490 -11.13 19.16 24.14
C ALA A 490 -11.32 17.75 23.53
N GLU A 491 -10.23 17.20 22.99
CA GLU A 491 -10.21 15.84 22.45
C GLU A 491 -10.37 14.82 23.58
N THR A 492 -11.30 13.88 23.41
CA THR A 492 -11.52 12.82 24.39
C THR A 492 -10.62 11.62 24.13
N LEU A 493 -9.77 11.28 25.09
CA LEU A 493 -8.85 10.14 25.01
C LEU A 493 -9.51 8.84 25.50
N LEU A 494 -10.24 8.89 26.62
CA LEU A 494 -10.92 7.74 27.19
C LEU A 494 -12.37 8.06 27.51
N VAL A 495 -13.25 7.09 27.25
CA VAL A 495 -14.69 7.17 27.56
C VAL A 495 -15.15 5.95 28.35
N ALA A 496 -16.18 6.14 29.14
CA ALA A 496 -16.97 5.06 29.72
C ALA A 496 -17.99 4.55 28.68
N PRO A 497 -18.57 3.33 28.87
CA PRO A 497 -19.55 2.76 27.95
C PRO A 497 -20.79 3.63 27.71
N ASN A 498 -21.17 4.44 28.69
CA ASN A 498 -22.29 5.38 28.59
C ASN A 498 -21.93 6.68 27.84
N GLY A 499 -20.74 6.78 27.25
CA GLY A 499 -20.25 7.95 26.53
C GLY A 499 -19.64 9.03 27.41
N ARG A 500 -19.56 8.84 28.74
CA ARG A 500 -18.92 9.81 29.63
C ARG A 500 -17.42 9.88 29.37
N SER A 501 -16.91 11.08 29.05
CA SER A 501 -15.47 11.32 28.96
C SER A 501 -14.78 11.14 30.32
N LEU A 502 -13.73 10.33 30.35
CA LEU A 502 -12.92 10.02 31.54
C LEU A 502 -11.58 10.76 31.52
N VAL A 503 -11.01 10.96 30.33
CA VAL A 503 -9.78 11.73 30.12
C VAL A 503 -9.96 12.59 28.87
N LYS A 504 -9.71 13.89 29.00
CA LYS A 504 -9.67 14.82 27.86
C LYS A 504 -8.30 15.50 27.77
N ARG A 505 -7.93 15.91 26.56
CA ARG A 505 -6.72 16.69 26.29
C ARG A 505 -6.99 17.89 25.39
N HIS A 506 -6.10 18.87 25.50
CA HIS A 506 -5.94 19.98 24.58
C HIS A 506 -4.49 20.02 24.10
N SER A 507 -4.29 20.57 22.90
CA SER A 507 -2.95 20.90 22.43
C SER A 507 -2.61 22.35 22.80
N GLN A 508 -1.36 22.58 23.23
CA GLN A 508 -0.82 23.92 23.43
C GLN A 508 0.61 23.97 22.90
N GLY A 509 0.79 24.68 21.77
CA GLY A 509 2.04 24.64 21.02
C GLY A 509 2.36 23.23 20.52
N LEU A 510 3.54 22.71 20.89
CA LEU A 510 3.95 21.32 20.61
C LEU A 510 3.54 20.34 21.71
N GLY A 511 3.15 20.83 22.88
CA GLY A 511 2.79 20.02 24.04
C GLY A 511 1.31 19.65 24.06
N GLN A 512 1.01 18.68 24.91
CA GLN A 512 -0.36 18.24 25.18
C GLN A 512 -0.65 18.50 26.66
N VAL A 513 -1.86 18.96 26.94
CA VAL A 513 -2.32 19.18 28.29
C VAL A 513 -3.58 18.39 28.55
N ALA A 514 -3.52 17.48 29.51
CA ALA A 514 -4.56 16.51 29.75
C ALA A 514 -4.99 16.48 31.22
N ILE A 515 -6.26 16.18 31.43
CA ILE A 515 -6.87 15.99 32.74
C ILE A 515 -7.49 14.60 32.79
N THR A 516 -7.25 13.87 33.89
CA THR A 516 -7.90 12.59 34.16
C THR A 516 -8.92 12.69 35.29
N LEU A 517 -10.07 12.05 35.09
CA LEU A 517 -11.08 11.84 36.13
C LEU A 517 -10.92 10.49 36.84
N LEU A 518 -9.80 9.78 36.62
CA LEU A 518 -9.50 8.48 37.21
C LEU A 518 -8.51 8.62 38.36
N PRO A 519 -8.95 8.88 39.60
CA PRO A 519 -8.06 9.17 40.73
C PRO A 519 -7.40 7.93 41.35
N ARG A 520 -7.84 6.71 40.99
CA ARG A 520 -7.46 5.47 41.68
C ARG A 520 -7.16 4.32 40.72
N THR A 521 -6.40 4.57 39.67
CA THR A 521 -6.00 3.51 38.73
C THR A 521 -5.10 2.46 39.40
N TYR A 522 -4.41 2.83 40.48
CA TYR A 522 -3.61 1.90 41.28
C TYR A 522 -4.40 0.69 41.82
N GLU A 523 -5.73 0.77 41.95
CA GLU A 523 -6.56 -0.37 42.38
C GLU A 523 -6.43 -1.54 41.38
N TRP A 524 -6.29 -1.26 40.08
CA TRP A 524 -5.98 -2.28 39.07
C TRP A 524 -4.59 -2.88 39.24
N LYS A 525 -3.59 -2.05 39.60
CA LYS A 525 -2.23 -2.56 39.87
C LYS A 525 -2.20 -3.53 41.05
N LEU A 526 -2.94 -3.22 42.12
CA LEU A 526 -3.01 -4.06 43.32
C LEU A 526 -3.78 -5.38 43.06
N ASN A 527 -4.80 -5.33 42.22
CA ASN A 527 -5.64 -6.49 41.90
C ASN A 527 -5.07 -7.39 40.78
N GLN A 528 -3.83 -7.14 40.32
CA GLN A 528 -3.12 -7.94 39.30
C GLN A 528 -3.96 -8.20 38.04
N THR A 529 -4.51 -7.12 37.48
CA THR A 529 -5.51 -7.14 36.39
C THR A 529 -4.94 -7.46 35.01
N ASN A 530 -4.10 -8.50 34.88
CA ASN A 530 -3.54 -9.00 33.62
C ASN A 530 -2.94 -7.94 32.68
N GLY A 531 -2.37 -6.86 33.21
CA GLY A 531 -1.74 -5.81 32.39
C GLY A 531 -2.62 -4.60 32.06
N GLU A 532 -3.87 -4.53 32.52
CA GLU A 532 -4.77 -3.40 32.21
C GLU A 532 -4.30 -2.06 32.78
N TYR A 533 -3.63 -2.07 33.94
CA TYR A 533 -3.00 -0.87 34.50
C TYR A 533 -1.88 -0.37 33.57
N GLU A 534 -1.02 -1.27 33.12
CA GLU A 534 0.09 -0.98 32.22
C GLU A 534 -0.43 -0.49 30.86
N ARG A 535 -1.48 -1.12 30.33
CA ARG A 535 -2.14 -0.72 29.08
C ARG A 535 -2.71 0.70 29.17
N LEU A 536 -3.40 1.02 30.27
CA LEU A 536 -3.97 2.35 30.50
C LEU A 536 -2.88 3.42 30.48
N TRP A 537 -1.81 3.21 31.25
CA TRP A 537 -0.76 4.21 31.36
C TRP A 537 0.11 4.29 30.11
N HIS A 538 0.35 3.19 29.41
CA HIS A 538 0.96 3.22 28.09
C HIS A 538 0.16 4.09 27.12
N TYR A 539 -1.16 3.86 27.04
CA TYR A 539 -2.06 4.63 26.19
C TYR A 539 -1.97 6.14 26.50
N LEU A 540 -2.12 6.50 27.78
CA LEU A 540 -2.13 7.89 28.21
C LEU A 540 -0.78 8.58 27.97
N ILE A 541 0.32 7.94 28.33
CA ILE A 541 1.66 8.51 28.13
C ILE A 541 1.96 8.68 26.65
N GLU A 542 1.64 7.70 25.80
CA GLU A 542 1.84 7.80 24.35
C GLU A 542 1.12 9.01 23.74
N HIS A 543 -0.08 9.33 24.24
CA HIS A 543 -0.89 10.42 23.71
C HIS A 543 -0.56 11.79 24.32
N ILE A 544 0.16 11.85 25.44
CA ILE A 544 0.31 13.09 26.22
C ILE A 544 1.78 13.49 26.36
N ALA A 545 2.71 12.53 26.47
CA ALA A 545 4.12 12.85 26.58
C ALA A 545 4.62 13.61 25.34
N ARG A 546 5.68 14.39 25.55
CA ARG A 546 6.44 15.06 24.50
C ARG A 546 6.70 14.06 23.38
N ASN A 547 6.14 14.34 22.22
CA ASN A 547 6.46 13.59 21.01
C ASN A 547 7.99 13.68 20.85
N SER A 548 8.68 12.53 20.91
CA SER A 548 10.11 12.42 21.24
C SER A 548 10.94 13.53 20.59
N SER A 549 11.82 14.19 21.35
CA SER A 549 12.68 15.27 20.83
C SER A 549 13.74 14.80 19.82
N ALA A 550 13.77 13.51 19.49
CA ALA A 550 14.68 12.92 18.51
C ALA A 550 13.93 12.50 17.25
N ASN A 551 14.58 12.72 16.10
CA ASN A 551 14.10 12.15 14.84
C ASN A 551 14.24 10.63 14.90
N TYR A 552 13.29 9.89 14.31
CA TYR A 552 13.42 8.44 14.19
C TYR A 552 12.76 7.92 12.91
N TRP A 553 13.31 6.83 12.39
CA TRP A 553 12.74 6.16 11.21
C TRP A 553 11.54 5.31 11.62
N LEU A 554 10.44 5.44 10.88
CA LEU A 554 9.29 4.56 11.02
C LEU A 554 9.68 3.13 10.60
N ASN A 555 9.06 2.15 11.24
CA ASN A 555 9.19 0.75 10.83
C ASN A 555 8.69 0.56 9.41
N GLU A 556 9.31 -0.37 8.68
CA GLU A 556 8.87 -0.72 7.33
C GLU A 556 7.42 -1.21 7.36
N PRO A 557 6.55 -0.69 6.46
CA PRO A 557 5.16 -1.13 6.41
C PRO A 557 5.02 -2.57 5.92
N THR A 558 5.99 -3.06 5.13
CA THR A 558 5.99 -4.42 4.58
C THR A 558 6.64 -5.39 5.55
N SER A 559 5.91 -6.44 5.92
CA SER A 559 6.41 -7.51 6.79
C SER A 559 7.13 -8.65 6.05
N GLY A 560 7.12 -8.64 4.71
CA GLY A 560 7.82 -9.59 3.84
C GLY A 560 9.16 -9.09 3.29
N PRO A 561 9.85 -9.89 2.45
CA PRO A 561 11.14 -9.54 1.86
C PRO A 561 11.03 -8.35 0.89
N VAL A 562 12.05 -7.50 0.89
CA VAL A 562 12.23 -6.41 -0.08
C VAL A 562 13.39 -6.77 -0.99
N PHE A 563 13.19 -6.75 -2.30
CA PHE A 563 14.18 -7.21 -3.28
C PHE A 563 14.97 -6.06 -3.90
N GLU A 564 16.14 -6.35 -4.43
CA GLU A 564 16.88 -5.41 -5.26
C GLU A 564 16.02 -4.91 -6.44
N ARG A 565 16.22 -3.65 -6.82
CA ARG A 565 15.50 -2.93 -7.88
C ARG A 565 13.99 -2.81 -7.66
N SER A 566 13.48 -3.21 -6.50
CA SER A 566 12.10 -2.95 -6.09
C SER A 566 11.98 -1.59 -5.41
N HIS A 567 10.79 -1.00 -5.49
CA HIS A 567 10.49 0.27 -4.81
C HIS A 567 10.47 0.06 -3.29
N GLY A 568 11.11 0.97 -2.56
CA GLY A 568 11.10 1.01 -1.10
C GLY A 568 10.80 2.41 -0.55
N ASP A 569 10.16 2.43 0.62
CA ASP A 569 9.76 3.67 1.32
C ASP A 569 10.46 3.80 2.66
N ALA A 570 11.13 4.93 2.89
CA ALA A 570 11.71 5.29 4.18
C ALA A 570 11.08 6.57 4.71
N CYS A 571 10.33 6.45 5.81
CA CYS A 571 9.67 7.61 6.43
C CYS A 571 10.36 7.99 7.73
N LEU A 572 10.78 9.25 7.84
CA LEU A 572 11.38 9.87 9.00
C LEU A 572 10.30 10.65 9.76
N ARG A 573 10.17 10.39 11.06
CA ARG A 573 9.47 11.29 11.97
C ARG A 573 10.44 12.37 12.41
N ILE A 574 10.05 13.63 12.21
CA ILE A 574 10.84 14.81 12.53
C ILE A 574 10.33 15.41 13.84
N ALA A 575 11.25 15.58 14.80
CA ALA A 575 10.94 16.07 16.14
C ALA A 575 11.04 17.59 16.30
N SER A 576 11.79 18.27 15.42
CA SER A 576 12.10 19.70 15.53
C SER A 576 11.53 20.52 14.37
N LYS A 577 11.22 21.81 14.62
CA LYS A 577 10.88 22.80 13.57
C LYS A 577 12.04 23.10 12.61
N ASN A 578 13.26 22.66 12.93
CA ASN A 578 14.40 22.82 12.03
C ASN A 578 14.34 21.76 10.94
N HIS A 579 14.05 22.15 9.71
CA HIS A 579 13.82 21.24 8.57
C HIS A 579 15.11 20.91 7.79
N ASN A 580 16.26 21.41 8.25
CA ASN A 580 17.53 21.19 7.56
C ASN A 580 18.13 19.83 7.98
N PHE A 581 17.68 18.77 7.31
CA PHE A 581 18.25 17.43 7.43
C PHE A 581 18.69 16.94 6.05
N GLU A 582 19.87 16.33 6.00
CA GLU A 582 20.32 15.54 4.87
C GLU A 582 20.06 14.07 5.18
N VAL A 583 19.36 13.40 4.28
CA VAL A 583 19.14 11.95 4.36
C VAL A 583 20.00 11.27 3.33
N SER A 584 20.72 10.23 3.75
CA SER A 584 21.46 9.35 2.86
C SER A 584 21.09 7.89 3.10
N MET A 585 21.22 7.09 2.04
CA MET A 585 21.31 5.66 2.12
C MET A 585 22.71 5.23 1.76
N ASP A 586 23.33 4.46 2.65
CA ASP A 586 24.66 3.91 2.43
C ASP A 586 24.53 2.40 2.30
N TYR A 587 25.15 1.83 1.27
CA TYR A 587 25.29 0.38 1.18
C TYR A 587 26.42 -0.09 2.10
N VAL A 588 26.11 -1.01 3.02
CA VAL A 588 27.05 -1.47 4.05
C VAL A 588 27.85 -2.65 3.51
N GLN A 589 28.75 -2.40 2.56
CA GLN A 589 29.84 -3.32 2.24
C GLN A 589 31.11 -2.91 3.01
N ARG A 590 31.76 -3.86 3.69
CA ARG A 590 33.14 -3.72 4.17
C ARG A 590 33.98 -4.85 3.57
N PRO A 591 35.21 -4.59 3.10
CA PRO A 591 36.17 -3.64 3.67
C PRO A 591 36.78 -2.65 2.65
N SER A 592 35.97 -1.90 1.93
CA SER A 592 36.43 -0.68 1.25
C SER A 592 36.11 0.52 2.15
N ASN A 593 37.06 1.46 2.27
CA ASN A 593 36.85 2.70 3.04
C ASN A 593 36.00 3.73 2.29
N GLU A 594 35.40 3.36 1.16
CA GLU A 594 34.51 4.20 0.35
C GLU A 594 33.07 3.74 0.57
N LEU A 595 32.31 4.49 1.38
CA LEU A 595 30.86 4.35 1.48
C LEU A 595 30.27 5.13 0.31
N GLU A 596 29.69 4.43 -0.67
CA GLU A 596 28.90 5.07 -1.71
C GLU A 596 27.58 5.52 -1.07
N GLN A 597 27.46 6.82 -0.81
CA GLN A 597 26.29 7.42 -0.19
C GLN A 597 25.33 7.91 -1.28
N GLN A 598 24.13 7.35 -1.32
CA GLN A 598 23.06 7.82 -2.20
C GLN A 598 22.20 8.84 -1.41
N PRO A 599 22.17 10.12 -1.79
CA PRO A 599 21.29 11.10 -1.16
C PRO A 599 19.83 10.74 -1.44
N LEU A 600 18.98 10.84 -0.42
CA LEU A 600 17.55 10.62 -0.53
C LEU A 600 16.79 11.95 -0.41
N ILE A 601 15.81 12.15 -1.29
CA ILE A 601 14.93 13.32 -1.26
C ILE A 601 13.72 12.99 -0.39
N LEU A 602 13.51 13.81 0.64
CA LEU A 602 12.36 13.69 1.54
C LEU A 602 11.19 14.55 1.05
N ASN A 603 10.02 13.93 0.93
CA ASN A 603 8.74 14.59 0.67
C ASN A 603 7.89 14.57 1.94
N GLN A 604 7.46 15.74 2.42
CA GLN A 604 6.56 15.84 3.57
C GLN A 604 5.15 15.36 3.21
N ARG A 605 4.49 14.68 4.16
CA ARG A 605 3.09 14.30 4.00
C ARG A 605 2.19 15.51 4.30
N PRO A 606 1.30 15.95 3.38
CA PRO A 606 0.43 17.11 3.61
C PRO A 606 -0.43 16.99 4.88
N GLU A 607 -0.91 15.79 5.19
CA GLU A 607 -1.77 15.52 6.36
C GLU A 607 -0.97 15.30 7.66
N GLN A 608 0.34 15.06 7.56
CA GLN A 608 1.22 14.74 8.69
C GLN A 608 2.57 15.45 8.51
N PRO A 609 2.64 16.77 8.78
CA PRO A 609 3.81 17.60 8.43
C PRO A 609 5.09 17.22 9.21
N ASN A 610 4.95 16.48 10.31
CA ASN A 610 6.08 15.93 11.06
C ASN A 610 6.60 14.59 10.49
N ILE A 611 6.05 14.09 9.38
CA ILE A 611 6.54 12.91 8.68
C ILE A 611 7.00 13.31 7.30
N ALA A 612 8.25 12.96 6.98
CA ALA A 612 8.79 13.09 5.64
C ALA A 612 9.25 11.73 5.14
N CYS A 613 8.88 11.37 3.91
CA CYS A 613 9.19 10.08 3.32
C CYS A 613 10.07 10.24 2.09
N ALA A 614 11.04 9.34 1.95
CA ALA A 614 11.84 9.18 0.75
C ALA A 614 11.48 7.86 0.07
N HIS A 615 11.46 7.90 -1.26
CA HIS A 615 11.32 6.74 -2.12
C HIS A 615 12.70 6.37 -2.67
N TYR A 616 13.03 5.08 -2.71
CA TYR A 616 14.33 4.60 -3.18
C TYR A 616 14.21 3.24 -3.89
N TRP A 617 15.22 2.91 -4.70
CA TRP A 617 15.36 1.65 -5.41
C TRP A 617 16.76 1.09 -5.16
N PRO A 618 16.93 0.13 -4.24
CA PRO A 618 18.25 -0.40 -3.91
C PRO A 618 18.79 -1.24 -5.07
N GLU A 619 20.00 -0.95 -5.54
CA GLU A 619 20.56 -1.64 -6.72
C GLU A 619 21.19 -3.00 -6.40
N SER A 620 21.61 -3.20 -5.16
CA SER A 620 22.33 -4.38 -4.70
C SER A 620 21.61 -5.06 -3.53
N SER A 621 21.82 -6.37 -3.39
CA SER A 621 21.40 -7.11 -2.21
C SER A 621 22.35 -6.89 -1.02
N GLY A 622 21.82 -6.96 0.20
CA GLY A 622 22.56 -6.82 1.45
C GLY A 622 22.03 -5.75 2.40
N TRP A 623 22.83 -5.44 3.42
CA TRP A 623 22.49 -4.42 4.42
C TRP A 623 22.68 -3.01 3.87
N HIS A 624 21.62 -2.22 3.99
CA HIS A 624 21.60 -0.80 3.72
C HIS A 624 21.38 -0.05 5.03
N ARG A 625 22.12 1.03 5.23
CA ARG A 625 21.93 1.94 6.36
C ARG A 625 21.28 3.22 5.85
N ILE A 626 20.11 3.54 6.38
CA ILE A 626 19.46 4.82 6.13
C ILE A 626 19.78 5.72 7.31
N SER A 627 20.30 6.91 7.03
CA SER A 627 20.69 7.87 8.06
C SER A 627 20.14 9.27 7.76
N ALA A 628 19.74 9.97 8.82
CA ALA A 628 19.37 11.38 8.78
C ALA A 628 20.39 12.17 9.59
N SER A 629 20.99 13.18 8.99
CA SER A 629 22.03 13.99 9.61
C SER A 629 21.71 15.48 9.49
N THR A 630 22.16 16.29 10.45
CA THR A 630 22.08 17.75 10.34
C THR A 630 23.40 18.28 9.79
N PRO A 631 23.39 19.09 8.71
CA PRO A 631 24.60 19.68 8.18
C PRO A 631 25.22 20.62 9.22
N GLN A 632 26.47 20.36 9.60
CA GLN A 632 27.27 21.31 10.37
C GLN A 632 27.95 22.25 9.37
N ASN A 633 27.46 23.49 9.24
CA ASN A 633 28.10 24.66 8.59
C ASN A 633 29.33 24.34 7.72
N SER A 634 29.14 23.61 6.63
CA SER A 634 30.16 23.40 5.61
C SER A 634 29.49 23.49 4.23
N GLN A 635 30.22 24.09 3.30
CA GLN A 635 29.67 24.72 2.08
C GLN A 635 28.84 23.76 1.20
N PRO A 636 27.82 24.27 0.49
CA PRO A 636 26.74 23.44 -0.08
C PRO A 636 27.09 22.61 -1.32
N ASN A 637 28.35 22.54 -1.76
CA ASN A 637 28.71 22.01 -3.08
C ASN A 637 30.01 21.18 -3.06
N SER A 638 30.08 20.12 -2.26
CA SER A 638 31.11 19.09 -2.44
C SER A 638 30.49 17.71 -2.39
N THR A 639 30.50 17.00 -3.52
CA THR A 639 30.19 15.57 -3.63
C THR A 639 31.29 14.67 -3.05
N LYS A 640 32.33 15.26 -2.43
CA LYS A 640 33.38 14.57 -1.68
C LYS A 640 33.51 15.18 -0.28
N ILE A 641 33.07 14.45 0.74
CA ILE A 641 33.26 14.83 2.14
C ILE A 641 34.65 14.35 2.58
N THR A 642 35.60 15.28 2.72
CA THR A 642 36.92 15.01 3.31
C THR A 642 36.76 14.77 4.81
N ARG A 643 37.31 13.69 5.37
CA ARG A 643 37.27 13.35 6.81
C ARG A 643 37.68 14.56 7.67
N GLY A 644 36.75 15.07 8.47
CA GLY A 644 37.01 16.16 9.44
C GLY A 644 35.76 16.94 9.86
N VAL A 645 34.69 16.93 9.07
CA VAL A 645 33.38 17.51 9.43
C VAL A 645 32.35 16.37 9.45
N SER A 646 32.11 15.79 10.63
CA SER A 646 31.06 14.78 10.79
C SER A 646 29.72 15.47 11.01
N ASN A 647 28.82 15.44 10.02
CA ASN A 647 27.41 15.77 10.27
C ASN A 647 26.90 14.90 11.42
N ALA A 648 26.22 15.51 12.39
CA ALA A 648 25.67 14.76 13.52
C ALA A 648 24.51 13.90 13.03
N ILE A 649 24.63 12.57 13.17
CA ILE A 649 23.55 11.63 12.85
C ILE A 649 22.45 11.81 13.89
N THR A 650 21.26 12.19 13.44
CA THR A 650 20.08 12.42 14.28
C THR A 650 19.15 11.20 14.33
N ALA A 651 19.18 10.34 13.31
CA ALA A 651 18.42 9.09 13.26
C ALA A 651 19.11 8.10 12.30
N GLN A 652 19.08 6.81 12.61
CA GLN A 652 19.56 5.76 11.71
C GLN A 652 18.71 4.48 11.82
N GLN A 653 18.63 3.73 10.71
CA GLN A 653 17.96 2.44 10.64
C GLN A 653 18.68 1.54 9.64
N TYR A 654 18.75 0.24 9.91
CA TYR A 654 19.30 -0.76 9.00
C TYR A 654 18.18 -1.55 8.33
N ARG A 655 18.30 -1.74 7.02
CA ARG A 655 17.33 -2.49 6.20
C ARG A 655 18.07 -3.50 5.35
N TYR A 656 17.50 -4.68 5.19
CA TYR A 656 18.09 -5.73 4.37
C TYR A 656 17.34 -5.86 3.06
N VAL A 657 18.10 -5.88 1.97
CA VAL A 657 17.60 -6.04 0.60
C VAL A 657 18.00 -7.43 0.10
N TYR A 658 17.03 -8.19 -0.36
CA TYR A 658 17.19 -9.56 -0.83
C TYR A 658 17.56 -9.59 -2.32
N SER A 659 18.34 -10.59 -2.72
CA SER A 659 18.63 -10.87 -4.13
C SER A 659 17.40 -11.44 -4.83
N LEU A 660 17.27 -11.17 -6.14
CA LEU A 660 16.21 -11.74 -6.98
C LEU A 660 16.27 -13.28 -7.07
N ASP A 661 17.38 -13.91 -6.69
CA ASP A 661 17.54 -15.37 -6.69
C ASP A 661 17.08 -16.04 -5.38
N SER A 662 16.66 -15.25 -4.38
CA SER A 662 16.14 -15.76 -3.10
C SER A 662 14.61 -15.75 -3.07
N TRP A 663 14.00 -16.55 -2.20
CA TRP A 663 12.53 -16.57 -2.02
C TRP A 663 11.74 -16.83 -3.31
N LEU A 664 12.22 -17.73 -4.17
CA LEU A 664 11.67 -17.94 -5.51
C LEU A 664 10.19 -18.35 -5.48
N ALA A 665 9.80 -19.24 -4.57
CA ALA A 665 8.41 -19.65 -4.41
C ALA A 665 7.52 -18.49 -3.96
N ALA A 666 7.95 -17.68 -2.99
CA ALA A 666 7.22 -16.49 -2.56
C ALA A 666 7.08 -15.44 -3.69
N GLN A 667 8.14 -15.24 -4.50
CA GLN A 667 8.09 -14.35 -5.65
C GLN A 667 7.10 -14.83 -6.70
N GLN A 668 7.10 -16.13 -7.03
CA GLN A 668 6.15 -16.71 -7.99
C GLN A 668 4.71 -16.60 -7.47
N ALA A 669 4.46 -16.96 -6.21
CA ALA A 669 3.13 -16.87 -5.60
C ALA A 669 2.59 -15.43 -5.63
N ALA A 670 3.44 -14.43 -5.37
CA ALA A 670 3.04 -13.02 -5.46
C ALA A 670 2.67 -12.59 -6.89
N LYS A 671 3.38 -13.10 -7.91
CA LYS A 671 3.06 -12.83 -9.33
C LYS A 671 1.80 -13.56 -9.79
N HIS A 672 1.61 -14.82 -9.39
CA HIS A 672 0.38 -15.58 -9.65
C HIS A 672 -0.82 -14.83 -9.07
N TRP A 673 -0.77 -14.48 -7.78
CA TRP A 673 -1.84 -13.76 -7.10
C TRP A 673 -2.18 -12.42 -7.80
N ALA A 674 -1.15 -11.63 -8.14
CA ALA A 674 -1.36 -10.37 -8.84
C ALA A 674 -1.95 -10.56 -10.24
N SER A 675 -1.48 -11.55 -10.99
CA SER A 675 -1.92 -11.81 -12.36
C SER A 675 -3.32 -12.39 -12.43
N HIS A 676 -3.70 -13.27 -11.49
CA HIS A 676 -5.09 -13.69 -11.30
C HIS A 676 -5.99 -12.49 -10.97
N GLY A 677 -5.58 -11.63 -10.04
CA GLY A 677 -6.35 -10.44 -9.67
C GLY A 677 -6.65 -9.51 -10.85
N VAL A 678 -5.73 -9.37 -11.80
CA VAL A 678 -5.95 -8.57 -13.02
C VAL A 678 -6.77 -9.32 -14.07
N ALA A 679 -6.55 -10.62 -14.25
CA ALA A 679 -7.32 -11.44 -15.19
C ALA A 679 -8.80 -11.57 -14.80
N ASP A 680 -9.09 -11.65 -13.50
CA ASP A 680 -10.45 -11.76 -12.96
C ASP A 680 -11.17 -10.40 -12.90
N ALA A 681 -10.46 -9.29 -13.14
CA ALA A 681 -11.04 -7.96 -13.11
C ALA A 681 -12.04 -7.75 -14.29
N PRO A 682 -13.17 -7.06 -14.07
CA PRO A 682 -14.19 -6.87 -15.09
C PRO A 682 -13.66 -6.01 -16.25
N ALA A 683 -13.32 -6.64 -17.38
CA ALA A 683 -12.83 -5.93 -18.55
C ALA A 683 -13.97 -5.27 -19.35
N LYS A 684 -13.87 -3.95 -19.57
CA LYS A 684 -14.76 -3.22 -20.52
C LYS A 684 -14.08 -3.16 -21.88
N THR A 685 -14.02 -4.29 -22.58
CA THR A 685 -13.47 -4.37 -23.94
C THR A 685 -14.34 -3.57 -24.91
N ASN A 686 -13.89 -2.36 -25.24
CA ASN A 686 -14.52 -1.55 -26.28
C ASN A 686 -14.06 -2.05 -27.65
N LEU A 687 -14.72 -3.08 -28.18
CA LEU A 687 -14.52 -3.53 -29.56
C LEU A 687 -14.94 -2.41 -30.52
N ARG A 688 -13.98 -1.64 -31.03
CA ARG A 688 -14.25 -0.65 -32.08
C ARG A 688 -14.44 -1.38 -33.42
N PRO A 689 -15.60 -1.28 -34.08
CA PRO A 689 -15.75 -1.84 -35.41
C PRO A 689 -14.91 -1.04 -36.40
N LEU A 690 -13.97 -1.72 -37.07
CA LEU A 690 -13.22 -1.11 -38.18
C LEU A 690 -14.09 -1.22 -39.43
N ASN A 691 -14.53 -0.07 -39.94
CA ASN A 691 -15.37 0.00 -41.13
C ASN A 691 -14.49 0.06 -42.38
N VAL A 692 -14.35 -1.05 -43.10
CA VAL A 692 -13.68 -1.07 -44.40
C VAL A 692 -14.72 -0.78 -45.49
N THR A 693 -14.47 0.25 -46.30
CA THR A 693 -15.32 0.58 -47.45
C THR A 693 -15.07 -0.42 -48.58
N LEU A 694 -16.14 -0.94 -49.19
CA LEU A 694 -16.02 -1.86 -50.31
C LEU A 694 -15.34 -1.15 -51.49
N ASN A 695 -14.34 -1.81 -52.11
CA ASN A 695 -13.67 -1.26 -53.29
C ASN A 695 -14.67 -1.10 -54.44
N LYS A 696 -14.91 0.16 -54.86
CA LYS A 696 -15.90 0.52 -55.89
C LYS A 696 -15.46 0.18 -57.32
N GLY A 697 -14.18 -0.17 -57.54
CA GLY A 697 -13.65 -0.48 -58.87
C GLY A 697 -14.24 -1.76 -59.49
N ALA A 698 -14.40 -2.82 -58.70
CA ALA A 698 -14.98 -4.08 -59.17
C ALA A 698 -16.47 -3.96 -59.57
N PRO A 699 -17.37 -3.39 -58.75
CA PRO A 699 -18.76 -3.20 -59.17
C PRO A 699 -18.88 -2.21 -60.33
N PHE A 700 -17.98 -1.23 -60.45
CA PHE A 700 -17.96 -0.33 -61.62
C PHE A 700 -17.54 -1.05 -62.90
N ALA A 701 -16.50 -1.89 -62.87
CA ALA A 701 -16.10 -2.70 -64.02
C ALA A 701 -17.22 -3.67 -64.45
N MET A 702 -17.90 -4.29 -63.48
CA MET A 702 -19.06 -5.15 -63.72
C MET A 702 -20.23 -4.36 -64.35
N LEU A 703 -20.51 -3.15 -63.87
CA LEU A 703 -21.51 -2.26 -64.45
C LEU A 703 -21.19 -1.93 -65.91
N VAL A 704 -19.94 -1.55 -66.22
CA VAL A 704 -19.50 -1.23 -67.58
C VAL A 704 -19.63 -2.44 -68.51
N LEU A 705 -19.25 -3.63 -68.06
CA LEU A 705 -19.41 -4.87 -68.83
C LEU A 705 -20.88 -5.18 -69.12
N LEU A 706 -21.76 -5.08 -68.13
CA LEU A 706 -23.18 -5.39 -68.28
C LEU A 706 -23.90 -4.36 -69.16
N LEU A 707 -23.57 -3.07 -69.04
CA LEU A 707 -24.09 -2.02 -69.94
C LEU A 707 -23.58 -2.22 -71.38
N SER A 708 -22.33 -2.61 -71.55
CA SER A 708 -21.76 -2.93 -72.87
C SER A 708 -22.45 -4.13 -73.50
N ALA A 709 -22.73 -5.18 -72.70
CA ALA A 709 -23.50 -6.34 -73.15
C ALA A 709 -24.94 -5.97 -73.56
N LEU A 710 -25.63 -5.15 -72.76
CA LEU A 710 -26.97 -4.64 -73.10
C LEU A 710 -26.96 -3.80 -74.38
N TRP A 711 -25.93 -2.98 -74.58
CA TRP A 711 -25.78 -2.18 -75.80
C TRP A 711 -25.48 -3.03 -77.03
N LEU A 712 -24.59 -4.03 -76.92
CA LEU A 712 -24.31 -4.99 -77.97
C LEU A 712 -25.56 -5.78 -78.35
N ILE A 713 -26.32 -6.30 -77.37
CA ILE A 713 -27.57 -7.02 -77.61
C ILE A 713 -28.61 -6.10 -78.29
N ARG A 714 -28.63 -4.80 -77.95
CA ARG A 714 -29.49 -3.82 -78.61
C ARG A 714 -29.06 -3.48 -80.04
N ARG A 715 -27.77 -3.51 -80.35
CA ARG A 715 -27.23 -3.16 -81.69
C ARG A 715 -27.21 -4.35 -82.65
N LEU A 716 -27.12 -5.57 -82.12
CA LEU A 716 -27.21 -6.82 -82.87
C LEU A 716 -28.67 -7.26 -83.11
N ARG A 717 -29.61 -6.67 -82.36
CA ARG A 717 -31.05 -6.63 -82.70
C ARG A 717 -31.33 -5.48 -83.64
#